data_AF-A0A496AN79-F1
#
_entry.id   AF-A0A496AN79-F1
#
_cell.length_a   1.000
_cell.length_b   1.000
_cell.length_c   1.000
_cell.angle_alpha   90.00
_cell.angle_beta   90.00
_cell.angle_gamma   90.00
#
_symmetry.space_group_name_H-M   'P 1'
#
loop_
_entity.id
_entity.type
_entity.pdbx_description
1 polymer ?
#
loop_
_entity_poly.entity_id
_entity_poly.type
_entity_poly.pdbx_seq_one_letter_code
_entity_poly.pdbx_strand_id
1 'polypeptide(L)'
;MKTTLCFTLTLPILLTLAFVPNSFAQVGSPEYVVRVIYFLPSDRAPQPDINEKLDKLIKDTQLFYAGHMEAHGFGRKTFAFEANTEGRVVVHRLNGQFNDAYYNNGAWWKVWTEIERQFDVSNSIYLTALDTSTELIDNFACGVGGGSSLAGRALIPASGGCFTVSVAAHELGHAFGMAHDWRTRGKWIPSAYIDINDRMMISFCSAEWLDVHRYFEINQTLSAVEGLDLSLTDLLPSSAASRTTHLCGVGALDDHESFNINQTAPGDTLPTVDMLGPPSLAAAPNAIRLRFSVTDADGIHQVQLHAPERGRSGAFIACKHINETSATVEFVTTELSPRIESVYLRTIDVNGNFVSSESYPIDVTRVVPPARAVSIPDTQLAAAIRQQIGNITTHSLLNLRNLNVSNFTGITNLTGIEYAYNLLEFIDFSRRENKITDVSPLENLTGMRDLRLGYNQIRDITPLTDLTNFETLVLWGNQISDITPLANLTNLMRLLLSNNQIRDITPLANLTNLRDLRLGYNQIRDITPLTDLTNFEMLVLWGNQISDITAVANLTNLRDLLLSNNQIRDITALENLTNLKDLRLGSNEIRDITPLTDLTNLTKLVLWYNQITDVGALVGLVNLEELYLEGNPIEDLSPLQTLLANNPNLQIDIEVPPPTGLTLRPTTIADQTFVVDRAIAPLVLPQATGGTAPYTYTLSPIPEGLVFNASTRTLSGTPTTPAPATDATYTATDAADASVTLTFTITIEVNLDVNSDGKVDVLDLVWVAVSYQMRGDGLPADVNVDGVVNVQDLVAVANAIDAEDVLPAKVAEEVALAAETAAALDGAAGAPMIGFNTPPQMASGITAYGNVANALSDAKHLATGDVRLGKWLPLLEKLLQVLAEMGAIPEITALLSNYPNPFNPETWIPYHLATEADVIVTIYDIRGVAVRELLLGHQPAGVYESRGRAAYWDGRNQIGEPVASGVYFYTLSTESTRDSVTAGNFNATRKMLIRK
;
A
#
# COMPACT_ATOMS: atom_id res chain seq x y z
N MET A 1 72.79 -37.48 -47.00
CA MET A 1 73.48 -38.00 -48.20
C MET A 1 72.47 -38.09 -49.34
N LYS A 2 72.86 -37.79 -50.60
CA LYS A 2 72.12 -38.04 -51.86
C LYS A 2 70.72 -37.35 -51.96
N THR A 3 70.53 -36.31 -52.79
CA THR A 3 70.22 -36.35 -54.25
C THR A 3 68.95 -37.15 -54.58
N THR A 4 67.99 -36.76 -55.43
CA THR A 4 67.99 -35.83 -56.60
C THR A 4 66.51 -35.47 -56.91
N LEU A 5 66.07 -34.47 -57.69
CA LEU A 5 66.69 -33.44 -58.56
C LEU A 5 65.86 -32.12 -58.46
N CYS A 6 65.84 -31.25 -59.47
CA CYS A 6 65.06 -30.00 -59.56
C CYS A 6 63.95 -30.09 -60.62
N PHE A 7 63.01 -29.12 -60.64
CA PHE A 7 62.94 -28.17 -61.77
C PHE A 7 62.21 -26.86 -61.40
N THR A 8 62.70 -25.75 -61.97
CA THR A 8 62.19 -24.38 -61.78
C THR A 8 61.83 -23.77 -63.14
N LEU A 9 60.77 -22.96 -63.23
CA LEU A 9 60.62 -21.99 -64.32
C LEU A 9 59.72 -20.81 -63.91
N THR A 10 59.91 -19.66 -64.57
CA THR A 10 59.52 -18.33 -64.08
C THR A 10 58.79 -17.51 -65.13
N LEU A 11 57.65 -16.90 -64.74
CA LEU A 11 57.05 -15.64 -65.27
C LEU A 11 56.80 -15.48 -66.80
N PRO A 12 56.04 -14.47 -67.25
CA PRO A 12 54.98 -13.69 -66.57
C PRO A 12 53.62 -13.82 -67.31
N ILE A 13 52.57 -13.19 -66.79
CA ILE A 13 51.37 -12.83 -67.58
C ILE A 13 51.14 -11.32 -67.45
N LEU A 14 50.89 -10.65 -68.57
CA LEU A 14 50.63 -9.21 -68.61
C LEU A 14 49.12 -8.92 -68.63
N LEU A 15 48.66 -8.31 -67.54
CA LEU A 15 47.57 -7.35 -67.42
C LEU A 15 46.70 -7.04 -68.67
N THR A 16 45.42 -7.40 -68.62
CA THR A 16 44.31 -6.56 -69.12
C THR A 16 43.22 -6.50 -68.05
N LEU A 17 42.63 -5.32 -67.83
CA LEU A 17 41.68 -5.08 -66.75
C LEU A 17 40.23 -5.30 -67.19
N ALA A 18 39.43 -5.87 -66.31
CA ALA A 18 38.01 -5.58 -66.19
C ALA A 18 37.73 -5.16 -64.74
N PHE A 19 37.35 -3.89 -64.53
CA PHE A 19 37.05 -3.36 -63.20
C PHE A 19 35.66 -3.83 -62.74
N VAL A 20 35.60 -4.53 -61.61
CA VAL A 20 34.44 -4.52 -60.70
C VAL A 20 35.02 -4.17 -59.31
N PRO A 21 34.46 -3.19 -58.58
CA PRO A 21 35.12 -2.67 -57.38
C PRO A 21 35.02 -3.62 -56.19
N ASN A 22 36.14 -4.28 -55.85
CA ASN A 22 36.34 -4.81 -54.51
C ASN A 22 36.54 -3.63 -53.54
N SER A 23 35.52 -3.31 -52.74
CA SER A 23 35.62 -2.31 -51.68
C SER A 23 34.81 -2.71 -50.44
N PHE A 24 35.00 -3.94 -49.97
CA PHE A 24 34.84 -4.25 -48.55
C PHE A 24 36.23 -4.33 -47.93
N ALA A 25 36.54 -3.39 -47.04
CA ALA A 25 37.71 -3.50 -46.19
C ALA A 25 37.45 -4.60 -45.17
N GLN A 26 38.42 -5.50 -44.97
CA GLN A 26 38.43 -6.32 -43.77
C GLN A 26 38.73 -5.40 -42.57
N VAL A 27 37.68 -4.97 -41.90
CA VAL A 27 37.76 -4.84 -40.43
C VAL A 27 37.99 -6.27 -39.93
N GLY A 28 39.10 -6.50 -39.22
CA GLY A 28 39.36 -7.81 -38.65
C GLY A 28 38.25 -8.18 -37.66
N SER A 29 37.75 -9.42 -37.72
CA SER A 29 36.90 -9.94 -36.63
C SER A 29 37.70 -9.86 -35.32
N PRO A 30 37.08 -9.55 -34.17
CA PRO A 30 37.79 -9.58 -32.89
C PRO A 30 38.42 -10.95 -32.66
N GLU A 31 39.61 -10.98 -32.06
CA GLU A 31 40.45 -12.18 -32.02
C GLU A 31 39.79 -13.34 -31.25
N TYR A 32 39.08 -13.01 -30.17
CA TYR A 32 38.37 -13.97 -29.31
C TYR A 32 36.86 -13.77 -29.41
N VAL A 33 36.22 -14.52 -30.31
CA VAL A 33 34.76 -14.55 -30.48
C VAL A 33 34.24 -15.98 -30.60
N VAL A 34 33.08 -16.25 -30.00
CA VAL A 34 32.31 -17.48 -30.24
C VAL A 34 31.70 -17.42 -31.64
N ARG A 35 32.00 -18.42 -32.47
CA ARG A 35 31.53 -18.54 -33.85
C ARG A 35 30.44 -19.60 -33.92
N VAL A 36 29.34 -19.31 -34.62
CA VAL A 36 28.20 -20.24 -34.71
C VAL A 36 28.21 -20.96 -36.05
N ILE A 37 28.19 -22.30 -36.01
CA ILE A 37 28.07 -23.16 -37.19
C ILE A 37 26.68 -23.80 -37.19
N TYR A 38 26.00 -23.77 -38.33
CA TYR A 38 24.84 -24.61 -38.61
C TYR A 38 25.27 -25.75 -39.54
N PHE A 39 25.25 -26.98 -39.02
CA PHE A 39 25.68 -28.18 -39.73
C PHE A 39 24.47 -28.95 -40.24
N LEU A 40 24.38 -29.12 -41.57
CA LEU A 40 23.25 -29.72 -42.27
C LEU A 40 23.69 -30.98 -43.04
N PRO A 41 23.18 -32.18 -42.72
CA PRO A 41 23.45 -33.41 -43.49
C PRO A 41 22.97 -33.31 -44.95
N SER A 42 23.65 -34.01 -45.86
CA SER A 42 23.57 -33.81 -47.32
C SER A 42 22.19 -34.05 -47.95
N ASP A 43 21.29 -34.75 -47.25
CA ASP A 43 19.95 -35.13 -47.70
C ASP A 43 18.82 -34.40 -46.97
N ARG A 44 19.13 -33.50 -46.02
CA ARG A 44 18.13 -32.70 -45.30
C ARG A 44 17.96 -31.30 -45.89
N ALA A 45 16.73 -30.82 -45.88
CA ALA A 45 16.44 -29.41 -46.14
C ALA A 45 16.79 -28.56 -44.90
N PRO A 46 17.34 -27.35 -45.07
CA PRO A 46 17.60 -26.46 -43.94
C PRO A 46 16.30 -26.09 -43.23
N GLN A 47 16.34 -25.99 -41.90
CA GLN A 47 15.21 -25.52 -41.12
C GLN A 47 14.79 -24.08 -41.49
N PRO A 48 13.47 -23.77 -41.42
CA PRO A 48 13.01 -22.39 -41.47
C PRO A 48 13.54 -21.61 -40.26
N ASP A 49 13.87 -20.34 -40.52
CA ASP A 49 14.22 -19.32 -39.52
C ASP A 49 15.38 -19.72 -38.58
N ILE A 50 16.26 -20.62 -39.04
CA ILE A 50 17.34 -21.17 -38.23
C ILE A 50 18.46 -20.15 -37.93
N ASN A 51 18.63 -19.12 -38.76
CA ASN A 51 19.54 -18.03 -38.46
C ASN A 51 19.00 -17.21 -37.27
N GLU A 52 17.71 -16.92 -37.28
CA GLU A 52 16.98 -16.13 -36.29
C GLU A 52 16.88 -16.89 -34.95
N LYS A 53 16.62 -18.20 -35.00
CA LYS A 53 16.68 -19.10 -33.83
C LYS A 53 18.07 -19.11 -33.19
N LEU A 54 19.13 -19.19 -33.98
CA LEU A 54 20.51 -19.20 -33.49
C LEU A 54 20.96 -17.82 -32.97
N ASP A 55 20.53 -16.73 -33.63
CA ASP A 55 20.76 -15.36 -33.16
C ASP A 55 20.13 -15.13 -31.78
N LYS A 56 18.87 -15.57 -31.58
CA LYS A 56 18.23 -15.52 -30.26
C LYS A 56 18.96 -16.42 -29.25
N LEU A 57 19.22 -17.68 -29.58
CA LEU A 57 19.79 -18.66 -28.63
C LEU A 57 21.14 -18.20 -28.06
N ILE A 58 22.05 -17.70 -28.91
CA ILE A 58 23.37 -17.24 -28.42
C ILE A 58 23.27 -15.93 -27.63
N LYS A 59 22.33 -15.03 -27.96
CA LYS A 59 22.08 -13.79 -27.21
C LYS A 59 21.44 -14.06 -25.84
N ASP A 60 20.46 -14.95 -25.76
CA ASP A 60 19.89 -15.43 -24.49
C ASP A 60 21.00 -16.08 -23.62
N THR A 61 21.90 -16.86 -24.23
CA THR A 61 23.03 -17.50 -23.55
C THR A 61 24.08 -16.48 -23.09
N GLN A 62 24.33 -15.43 -23.89
CA GLN A 62 25.19 -14.31 -23.51
C GLN A 62 24.61 -13.53 -22.30
N LEU A 63 23.29 -13.32 -22.28
CA LEU A 63 22.58 -12.68 -21.17
C LEU A 63 22.60 -13.52 -19.89
N PHE A 64 22.44 -14.85 -20.01
CA PHE A 64 22.60 -15.80 -18.90
C PHE A 64 23.97 -15.63 -18.22
N TYR A 65 25.07 -15.68 -18.99
CA TYR A 65 26.40 -15.48 -18.43
C TYR A 65 26.61 -14.07 -17.84
N ALA A 66 26.12 -13.02 -18.50
CA ALA A 66 26.23 -11.64 -18.02
C ALA A 66 25.56 -11.43 -16.66
N GLY A 67 24.34 -11.97 -16.47
CA GLY A 67 23.60 -11.87 -15.22
C GLY A 67 24.27 -12.62 -14.07
N HIS A 68 24.91 -13.77 -14.33
CA HIS A 68 25.64 -14.50 -13.31
C HIS A 68 26.98 -13.87 -12.93
N MET A 69 27.74 -13.33 -13.89
CA MET A 69 28.99 -12.60 -13.59
C MET A 69 28.71 -11.37 -12.72
N GLU A 70 27.61 -10.67 -12.98
CA GLU A 70 27.14 -9.55 -12.14
C GLU A 70 26.70 -10.01 -10.74
N ALA A 71 25.92 -11.09 -10.65
CA ALA A 71 25.48 -11.66 -9.37
C ALA A 71 26.64 -12.14 -8.47
N HIS A 72 27.79 -12.51 -9.05
CA HIS A 72 29.02 -12.87 -8.32
C HIS A 72 29.99 -11.70 -8.10
N GLY A 73 29.61 -10.47 -8.49
CA GLY A 73 30.40 -9.26 -8.23
C GLY A 73 31.48 -8.92 -9.27
N PHE A 74 31.59 -9.70 -10.34
CA PHE A 74 32.56 -9.50 -11.44
C PHE A 74 32.07 -8.50 -12.51
N GLY A 75 30.89 -7.91 -12.29
CA GLY A 75 30.19 -7.05 -13.26
C GLY A 75 29.60 -7.85 -14.43
N ARG A 76 28.94 -7.17 -15.38
CA ARG A 76 28.24 -7.80 -16.52
C ARG A 76 29.19 -8.33 -17.62
N LYS A 77 30.34 -8.91 -17.24
CA LYS A 77 31.24 -9.62 -18.16
C LYS A 77 30.49 -10.76 -18.84
N THR A 78 30.70 -10.95 -20.14
CA THR A 78 30.11 -12.05 -20.91
C THR A 78 30.93 -12.31 -22.17
N PHE A 79 30.67 -13.41 -22.87
CA PHE A 79 31.43 -13.79 -24.06
C PHE A 79 31.07 -12.94 -25.29
N ALA A 80 32.06 -12.64 -26.12
CA ALA A 80 31.84 -12.07 -27.45
C ALA A 80 31.40 -13.14 -28.47
N PHE A 81 30.54 -12.79 -29.43
CA PHE A 81 30.22 -13.63 -30.59
C PHE A 81 30.49 -12.92 -31.92
N GLU A 82 30.65 -13.69 -33.01
CA GLU A 82 30.85 -13.12 -34.34
C GLU A 82 29.55 -12.50 -34.89
N ALA A 83 29.55 -11.18 -35.09
CA ALA A 83 28.40 -10.40 -35.52
C ALA A 83 28.63 -9.71 -36.88
N ASN A 84 27.55 -9.51 -37.64
CA ASN A 84 27.52 -8.70 -38.84
C ASN A 84 27.45 -7.18 -38.49
N THR A 85 27.40 -6.33 -39.51
CA THR A 85 27.28 -4.85 -39.37
C THR A 85 25.98 -4.35 -38.73
N GLU A 86 25.04 -5.25 -38.41
CA GLU A 86 23.74 -4.95 -37.78
C GLU A 86 23.66 -5.50 -36.34
N GLY A 87 24.73 -6.12 -35.81
CA GLY A 87 24.69 -6.81 -34.52
C GLY A 87 23.94 -8.15 -34.55
N ARG A 88 23.74 -8.74 -35.74
CA ARG A 88 23.17 -10.09 -35.90
C ARG A 88 24.27 -11.12 -36.11
N VAL A 89 24.07 -12.31 -35.54
CA VAL A 89 25.05 -13.40 -35.45
C VAL A 89 25.40 -13.94 -36.84
N VAL A 90 26.70 -14.12 -37.10
CA VAL A 90 27.19 -14.76 -38.31
C VAL A 90 27.09 -16.28 -38.16
N VAL A 91 26.00 -16.83 -38.70
CA VAL A 91 25.78 -18.29 -38.76
C VAL A 91 26.48 -18.86 -40.00
N HIS A 92 27.62 -19.51 -39.78
CA HIS A 92 28.37 -20.23 -40.82
C HIS A 92 27.64 -21.52 -41.18
N ARG A 93 27.23 -21.67 -42.44
CA ARG A 93 26.51 -22.88 -42.89
C ARG A 93 27.48 -23.91 -43.48
N LEU A 94 27.50 -25.11 -42.90
CA LEU A 94 28.31 -26.24 -43.36
C LEU A 94 27.38 -27.38 -43.79
N ASN A 95 27.37 -27.67 -45.09
CA ASN A 95 26.67 -28.84 -45.62
C ASN A 95 27.60 -30.06 -45.50
N GLY A 96 27.21 -31.04 -44.67
CA GLY A 96 27.97 -32.27 -44.47
C GLY A 96 28.06 -33.13 -45.73
N GLN A 97 29.15 -33.91 -45.85
CA GLN A 97 29.43 -34.79 -47.00
C GLN A 97 28.55 -36.05 -47.03
N PHE A 98 27.90 -36.37 -45.90
CA PHE A 98 27.11 -37.60 -45.73
C PHE A 98 25.65 -37.29 -45.38
N ASN A 99 24.81 -38.33 -45.41
CA ASN A 99 23.40 -38.22 -45.07
C ASN A 99 23.13 -38.23 -43.56
N ASP A 100 21.94 -37.82 -43.16
CA ASP A 100 21.46 -37.77 -41.76
C ASP A 100 21.86 -39.00 -40.94
N ALA A 101 21.50 -40.18 -41.44
CA ALA A 101 21.75 -41.47 -40.79
C ALA A 101 23.24 -41.76 -40.51
N TYR A 102 24.19 -41.10 -41.20
CA TYR A 102 25.61 -41.20 -40.88
C TYR A 102 25.96 -40.50 -39.56
N TYR A 103 25.36 -39.35 -39.27
CA TYR A 103 25.72 -38.55 -38.09
C TYR A 103 25.03 -39.01 -36.80
N ASN A 104 23.94 -39.79 -36.89
CA ASN A 104 23.14 -40.24 -35.74
C ASN A 104 23.89 -41.10 -34.70
N ASN A 105 25.16 -41.50 -34.91
CA ASN A 105 26.01 -42.20 -33.93
C ASN A 105 27.49 -41.82 -34.14
N GLY A 106 28.21 -41.41 -33.09
CA GLY A 106 29.56 -40.85 -33.20
C GLY A 106 29.57 -39.45 -33.82
N ALA A 107 28.51 -38.67 -33.62
CA ALA A 107 28.29 -37.35 -34.20
C ALA A 107 29.47 -36.41 -33.95
N TRP A 108 30.00 -36.40 -32.73
CA TRP A 108 31.11 -35.55 -32.29
C TRP A 108 32.32 -35.60 -33.24
N TRP A 109 32.95 -36.77 -33.37
CA TRP A 109 34.16 -36.89 -34.19
C TRP A 109 33.85 -36.71 -35.69
N LYS A 110 32.67 -37.12 -36.16
CA LYS A 110 32.25 -36.98 -37.56
C LYS A 110 32.11 -35.52 -37.97
N VAL A 111 31.34 -34.76 -37.19
CA VAL A 111 31.07 -33.33 -37.44
C VAL A 111 32.36 -32.52 -37.33
N TRP A 112 33.16 -32.72 -36.28
CA TRP A 112 34.43 -31.99 -36.14
C TRP A 112 35.45 -32.32 -37.23
N THR A 113 35.53 -33.56 -37.71
CA THR A 113 36.39 -33.95 -38.85
C THR A 113 36.05 -33.19 -40.15
N GLU A 114 34.82 -32.71 -40.31
CA GLU A 114 34.38 -31.94 -41.48
C GLU A 114 34.47 -30.41 -41.27
N ILE A 115 34.33 -29.94 -40.03
CA ILE A 115 34.60 -28.55 -39.63
C ILE A 115 36.10 -28.24 -39.74
N GLU A 116 36.97 -29.12 -39.25
CA GLU A 116 38.44 -29.00 -39.27
C GLU A 116 39.05 -28.86 -40.68
N ARG A 117 38.29 -29.18 -41.73
CA ARG A 117 38.71 -29.02 -43.14
C ARG A 117 38.43 -27.63 -43.72
N GLN A 118 37.65 -26.81 -43.01
CA GLN A 118 37.08 -25.55 -43.50
C GLN A 118 37.26 -24.38 -42.52
N PHE A 119 37.43 -24.67 -41.23
CA PHE A 119 37.53 -23.69 -40.15
C PHE A 119 38.78 -23.94 -39.29
N ASP A 120 39.44 -22.87 -38.85
CA ASP A 120 40.55 -22.96 -37.92
C ASP A 120 40.04 -23.13 -36.48
N VAL A 121 40.01 -24.38 -36.02
CA VAL A 121 39.60 -24.76 -34.66
C VAL A 121 40.78 -24.80 -33.68
N SER A 122 41.94 -24.24 -34.02
CA SER A 122 43.14 -24.26 -33.15
C SER A 122 43.14 -23.16 -32.07
N ASN A 123 42.51 -22.02 -32.35
CA ASN A 123 42.44 -20.84 -31.49
C ASN A 123 41.06 -20.14 -31.60
N SER A 124 39.98 -20.91 -31.56
CA SER A 124 38.61 -20.37 -31.66
C SER A 124 37.59 -21.24 -30.94
N ILE A 125 36.54 -20.61 -30.39
CA ILE A 125 35.41 -21.29 -29.76
C ILE A 125 34.24 -21.37 -30.73
N TYR A 126 33.72 -22.58 -30.94
CA TYR A 126 32.67 -22.86 -31.91
C TYR A 126 31.45 -23.54 -31.27
N LEU A 127 30.27 -22.91 -31.41
CA LEU A 127 28.97 -23.54 -31.14
C LEU A 127 28.41 -24.10 -32.46
N THR A 128 28.28 -25.43 -32.54
CA THR A 128 27.72 -26.11 -33.71
C THR A 128 26.32 -26.61 -33.41
N ALA A 129 25.33 -26.16 -34.18
CA ALA A 129 23.99 -26.70 -34.21
C ALA A 129 23.87 -27.75 -35.33
N LEU A 130 23.71 -29.02 -34.96
CA LEU A 130 23.61 -30.17 -35.83
C LEU A 130 22.16 -30.51 -36.14
N ASP A 131 21.76 -30.39 -37.41
CA ASP A 131 20.40 -30.69 -37.84
C ASP A 131 20.25 -32.18 -38.20
N THR A 132 20.08 -33.04 -37.18
CA THR A 132 19.79 -34.48 -37.35
C THR A 132 18.35 -34.84 -36.98
N SER A 133 17.80 -35.87 -37.64
CA SER A 133 16.41 -36.35 -37.44
C SER A 133 16.14 -36.94 -36.05
N THR A 134 17.19 -37.18 -35.27
CA THR A 134 17.16 -37.68 -33.89
C THR A 134 16.79 -36.60 -32.87
N GLU A 135 16.97 -35.32 -33.21
CA GLU A 135 16.96 -34.18 -32.28
C GLU A 135 17.85 -34.38 -31.02
N LEU A 136 18.83 -35.28 -31.11
CA LEU A 136 19.70 -35.75 -30.04
C LEU A 136 21.08 -36.09 -30.60
N ILE A 137 22.13 -35.73 -29.87
CA ILE A 137 23.48 -36.22 -30.14
C ILE A 137 23.54 -37.71 -29.75
N ASP A 138 24.03 -38.55 -30.68
CA ASP A 138 24.20 -40.00 -30.53
C ASP A 138 22.98 -40.79 -30.04
N ASN A 139 21.77 -40.24 -30.24
CA ASN A 139 20.47 -40.76 -29.81
C ASN A 139 20.20 -40.74 -28.28
N PHE A 140 21.05 -40.12 -27.46
CA PHE A 140 20.85 -40.09 -26.00
C PHE A 140 21.36 -38.84 -25.25
N ALA A 141 22.10 -37.94 -25.91
CA ALA A 141 22.63 -36.74 -25.28
C ALA A 141 21.99 -35.47 -25.86
N CYS A 142 21.71 -34.48 -25.02
CA CYS A 142 21.25 -33.16 -25.48
C CYS A 142 22.38 -32.31 -26.09
N GLY A 143 23.64 -32.68 -25.90
CA GLY A 143 24.80 -32.03 -26.46
C GLY A 143 26.09 -32.77 -26.07
N VAL A 144 27.22 -32.28 -26.59
CA VAL A 144 28.59 -32.62 -26.14
C VAL A 144 29.46 -31.36 -26.27
N GLY A 145 30.40 -31.16 -25.35
CA GLY A 145 31.30 -30.00 -25.37
C GLY A 145 32.67 -30.28 -24.73
N GLY A 146 33.65 -29.42 -25.02
CA GLY A 146 35.00 -29.47 -24.46
C GLY A 146 35.95 -28.42 -25.06
N GLY A 147 36.97 -28.01 -24.30
CA GLY A 147 37.90 -26.95 -24.72
C GLY A 147 39.14 -26.78 -23.83
N SER A 148 40.03 -25.89 -24.28
CA SER A 148 41.24 -25.41 -23.59
C SER A 148 41.16 -23.89 -23.38
N SER A 149 42.23 -23.30 -22.84
CA SER A 149 42.41 -21.84 -22.72
C SER A 149 42.46 -21.08 -24.07
N LEU A 150 42.53 -21.78 -25.21
CA LEU A 150 42.71 -21.19 -26.55
C LEU A 150 41.56 -21.52 -27.52
N ALA A 151 41.01 -22.73 -27.46
CA ALA A 151 39.97 -23.19 -28.38
C ALA A 151 38.95 -24.11 -27.70
N GLY A 152 37.72 -24.10 -28.21
CA GLY A 152 36.60 -24.78 -27.59
C GLY A 152 35.54 -25.21 -28.59
N ARG A 153 34.84 -26.29 -28.25
CA ARG A 153 33.91 -27.00 -29.13
C ARG A 153 32.64 -27.29 -28.34
N ALA A 154 31.50 -26.87 -28.88
CA ALA A 154 30.17 -27.22 -28.39
C ALA A 154 29.34 -27.76 -29.56
N LEU A 155 28.62 -28.86 -29.35
CA LEU A 155 27.79 -29.53 -30.34
C LEU A 155 26.41 -29.79 -29.74
N ILE A 156 25.38 -29.15 -30.29
CA ILE A 156 23.98 -29.27 -29.86
C ILE A 156 23.08 -29.66 -31.05
N PRO A 157 21.93 -30.33 -30.84
CA PRO A 157 20.92 -30.49 -31.87
C PRO A 157 20.37 -29.13 -32.33
N ALA A 158 20.02 -29.00 -33.60
CA ALA A 158 19.45 -27.76 -34.15
C ALA A 158 17.93 -27.60 -33.93
N SER A 159 17.28 -28.53 -33.24
CA SER A 159 15.84 -28.52 -32.92
C SER A 159 15.52 -29.42 -31.71
N GLY A 160 14.24 -29.65 -31.43
CA GLY A 160 13.75 -30.48 -30.34
C GLY A 160 13.95 -29.89 -28.95
N GLY A 161 13.64 -30.70 -27.93
CA GLY A 161 13.69 -30.29 -26.52
C GLY A 161 15.09 -29.97 -25.97
N CYS A 162 16.15 -30.25 -26.74
CA CYS A 162 17.53 -29.94 -26.38
C CYS A 162 18.03 -28.59 -26.92
N PHE A 163 17.37 -28.00 -27.93
CA PHE A 163 17.73 -26.67 -28.47
C PHE A 163 17.27 -25.56 -27.51
N THR A 164 18.02 -25.37 -26.41
CA THR A 164 17.65 -24.48 -25.31
C THR A 164 18.85 -23.72 -24.75
N VAL A 165 18.59 -22.59 -24.09
CA VAL A 165 19.61 -21.77 -23.40
C VAL A 165 20.38 -22.58 -22.36
N SER A 166 19.71 -23.47 -21.63
CA SER A 166 20.34 -24.39 -20.65
C SER A 166 21.43 -25.24 -21.29
N VAL A 167 21.14 -25.87 -22.43
CA VAL A 167 22.06 -26.78 -23.11
C VAL A 167 23.16 -25.99 -23.84
N ALA A 168 22.82 -24.88 -24.49
CA ALA A 168 23.81 -24.01 -25.11
C ALA A 168 24.81 -23.44 -24.09
N ALA A 169 24.33 -23.00 -22.92
CA ALA A 169 25.18 -22.60 -21.80
C ALA A 169 26.01 -23.77 -21.25
N HIS A 170 25.46 -24.99 -21.17
CA HIS A 170 26.19 -26.16 -20.70
C HIS A 170 27.39 -26.49 -21.59
N GLU A 171 27.16 -26.70 -22.89
CA GLU A 171 28.21 -27.11 -23.81
C GLU A 171 29.22 -25.98 -24.06
N LEU A 172 28.79 -24.71 -24.05
CA LEU A 172 29.71 -23.57 -24.08
C LEU A 172 30.55 -23.47 -22.79
N GLY A 173 30.00 -23.79 -21.62
CA GLY A 173 30.78 -23.92 -20.38
C GLY A 173 31.94 -24.91 -20.54
N HIS A 174 31.69 -26.07 -21.15
CA HIS A 174 32.75 -27.03 -21.48
C HIS A 174 33.71 -26.52 -22.56
N ALA A 175 33.24 -25.75 -23.54
CA ALA A 175 34.09 -25.07 -24.51
C ALA A 175 34.97 -23.97 -23.88
N PHE A 176 34.52 -23.31 -22.80
CA PHE A 176 35.29 -22.44 -21.91
C PHE A 176 36.11 -23.23 -20.86
N GLY A 177 36.37 -24.52 -21.09
CA GLY A 177 37.23 -25.37 -20.26
C GLY A 177 36.66 -25.77 -18.88
N MET A 178 35.42 -25.42 -18.55
CA MET A 178 34.83 -25.75 -17.25
C MET A 178 34.63 -27.26 -17.06
N ALA A 179 34.87 -27.74 -15.84
CA ALA A 179 34.61 -29.13 -15.43
C ALA A 179 33.16 -29.31 -14.93
N HIS A 180 32.73 -30.56 -14.82
CA HIS A 180 31.52 -30.88 -14.06
C HIS A 180 31.76 -30.70 -12.55
N ASP A 181 30.81 -30.04 -11.88
CA ASP A 181 30.65 -30.08 -10.43
C ASP A 181 29.53 -31.06 -10.09
N TRP A 182 29.90 -32.17 -9.48
CA TRP A 182 28.98 -33.24 -9.09
C TRP A 182 28.50 -33.13 -7.63
N ARG A 183 28.83 -32.04 -6.93
CA ARG A 183 28.38 -31.79 -5.55
C ARG A 183 26.87 -31.60 -5.49
N THR A 184 26.27 -31.09 -6.58
CA THR A 184 24.80 -31.03 -6.74
C THR A 184 24.25 -32.12 -7.65
N ARG A 185 23.03 -32.58 -7.38
CA ARG A 185 22.36 -33.60 -8.21
C ARG A 185 21.19 -33.06 -9.01
N GLY A 186 21.39 -32.82 -10.31
CA GLY A 186 20.35 -33.20 -11.28
C GLY A 186 20.07 -32.29 -12.48
N LYS A 187 20.73 -31.15 -12.65
CA LYS A 187 20.66 -30.35 -13.89
C LYS A 187 22.04 -29.85 -14.30
N TRP A 188 22.17 -29.54 -15.59
CA TRP A 188 23.44 -29.61 -16.30
C TRP A 188 23.88 -28.21 -16.77
N ILE A 189 24.79 -27.58 -16.03
CA ILE A 189 25.77 -26.58 -16.50
C ILE A 189 27.11 -26.94 -15.81
N PRO A 190 28.27 -26.84 -16.47
CA PRO A 190 29.55 -27.14 -15.84
C PRO A 190 29.80 -26.20 -14.67
N SER A 191 30.25 -26.74 -13.54
CA SER A 191 30.41 -26.02 -12.28
C SER A 191 29.21 -25.14 -11.89
N ALA A 192 28.04 -25.76 -11.68
CA ALA A 192 26.78 -25.10 -11.34
C ALA A 192 26.04 -25.70 -10.13
N TYR A 193 25.11 -24.93 -9.57
CA TYR A 193 24.12 -25.37 -8.57
C TYR A 193 22.70 -24.95 -8.96
N ILE A 194 21.71 -25.48 -8.23
CA ILE A 194 20.29 -25.19 -8.42
C ILE A 194 19.79 -24.38 -7.20
N ASP A 195 19.06 -23.28 -7.43
CA ASP A 195 18.48 -22.47 -6.35
C ASP A 195 17.16 -23.05 -5.81
N ILE A 196 16.64 -22.44 -4.73
CA ILE A 196 15.40 -22.83 -4.04
C ILE A 196 14.12 -22.65 -4.87
N ASN A 197 14.23 -22.26 -6.14
CA ASN A 197 13.17 -22.09 -7.13
C ASN A 197 13.46 -22.86 -8.43
N ASP A 198 14.38 -23.83 -8.39
CA ASP A 198 14.78 -24.70 -9.52
C ASP A 198 15.49 -23.97 -10.68
N ARG A 199 16.05 -22.78 -10.40
CA ARG A 199 16.86 -21.98 -11.36
C ARG A 199 18.33 -22.41 -11.36
N MET A 200 18.97 -22.28 -12.52
CA MET A 200 20.37 -22.66 -12.71
C MET A 200 21.31 -21.52 -12.31
N MET A 201 22.41 -21.83 -11.63
CA MET A 201 23.40 -20.86 -11.15
C MET A 201 24.82 -21.37 -11.42
N ILE A 202 25.70 -20.60 -12.06
CA ILE A 202 27.14 -20.96 -12.08
C ILE A 202 27.74 -20.76 -10.68
N SER A 203 28.76 -21.53 -10.32
CA SER A 203 29.48 -21.36 -9.05
C SER A 203 30.36 -20.10 -9.06
N PHE A 204 30.67 -19.56 -7.88
CA PHE A 204 31.63 -18.46 -7.74
C PHE A 204 32.98 -18.78 -8.39
N CYS A 205 33.49 -20.00 -8.18
CA CYS A 205 34.74 -20.48 -8.80
C CYS A 205 34.69 -20.48 -10.34
N SER A 206 33.51 -20.68 -10.93
CA SER A 206 33.26 -20.63 -12.37
C SER A 206 33.26 -19.19 -12.88
N ALA A 207 32.61 -18.28 -12.14
CA ALA A 207 32.62 -16.86 -12.46
C ALA A 207 34.02 -16.25 -12.33
N GLU A 208 34.75 -16.60 -11.27
CA GLU A 208 36.15 -16.20 -11.05
C GLU A 208 37.10 -16.73 -12.14
N TRP A 209 36.85 -17.93 -12.68
CA TRP A 209 37.56 -18.45 -13.86
C TRP A 209 37.22 -17.65 -15.12
N LEU A 210 35.93 -17.39 -15.36
CA LEU A 210 35.48 -16.57 -16.49
C LEU A 210 35.97 -15.12 -16.41
N ASP A 211 36.26 -14.61 -15.21
CA ASP A 211 36.72 -13.24 -15.00
C ASP A 211 38.03 -12.92 -15.75
N VAL A 212 38.92 -13.91 -15.86
CA VAL A 212 40.20 -13.84 -16.60
C VAL A 212 40.18 -14.61 -17.92
N HIS A 213 39.13 -15.36 -18.24
CA HIS A 213 39.05 -16.12 -19.49
C HIS A 213 38.94 -15.16 -20.69
N ARG A 214 39.93 -15.20 -21.58
CA ARG A 214 40.11 -14.29 -22.75
C ARG A 214 38.98 -14.13 -23.78
N TYR A 215 37.82 -14.74 -23.55
CA TYR A 215 36.60 -14.50 -24.34
C TYR A 215 35.61 -13.56 -23.64
N PHE A 216 35.84 -13.25 -22.35
CA PHE A 216 35.01 -12.42 -21.48
C PHE A 216 35.73 -11.10 -21.14
N GLU A 217 35.22 -9.96 -21.62
CA GLU A 217 35.83 -8.64 -21.38
C GLU A 217 34.82 -7.57 -20.92
N ILE A 218 35.32 -6.56 -20.20
CA ILE A 218 34.54 -5.41 -19.72
C ILE A 218 34.11 -4.46 -20.86
N ASN A 219 34.90 -4.40 -21.95
CA ASN A 219 34.67 -3.43 -23.03
C ASN A 219 33.43 -3.71 -23.90
N GLN A 220 32.74 -4.84 -23.69
CA GLN A 220 31.42 -5.09 -24.29
C GLN A 220 30.33 -4.34 -23.51
N THR A 221 30.30 -3.01 -23.66
CA THR A 221 29.10 -2.25 -23.33
C THR A 221 27.95 -2.76 -24.19
N LEU A 222 26.97 -3.44 -23.56
CA LEU A 222 25.66 -3.69 -24.14
C LEU A 222 24.96 -2.34 -24.36
N SER A 223 25.28 -1.67 -25.47
CA SER A 223 24.58 -0.48 -25.93
C SER A 223 23.10 -0.83 -26.08
N ALA A 224 22.24 -0.11 -25.36
CA ALA A 224 20.88 -0.53 -25.07
C ALA A 224 20.14 -1.15 -26.27
N VAL A 225 19.82 -2.43 -26.16
CA VAL A 225 18.82 -3.07 -27.01
C VAL A 225 17.46 -2.63 -26.49
N GLU A 226 16.99 -1.47 -26.97
CA GLU A 226 15.67 -0.94 -26.65
C GLU A 226 14.60 -1.98 -27.01
N GLY A 227 13.75 -2.36 -26.04
CA GLY A 227 12.61 -3.26 -26.28
C GLY A 227 12.71 -4.68 -25.72
N LEU A 228 13.72 -5.02 -24.91
CA LEU A 228 13.76 -6.28 -24.14
C LEU A 228 13.74 -6.02 -22.63
N ASP A 229 12.54 -5.72 -22.11
CA ASP A 229 12.23 -5.98 -20.71
C ASP A 229 12.07 -7.49 -20.53
N LEU A 230 13.10 -8.14 -19.98
CA LEU A 230 13.07 -9.54 -19.57
C LEU A 230 13.56 -9.63 -18.14
N SER A 231 12.67 -10.13 -17.28
CA SER A 231 12.99 -10.39 -15.89
C SER A 231 13.94 -11.59 -15.78
N LEU A 232 14.59 -11.74 -14.63
CA LEU A 232 15.35 -12.96 -14.32
C LEU A 232 14.47 -14.23 -14.16
N THR A 233 13.16 -14.15 -14.44
CA THR A 233 12.21 -15.27 -14.38
C THR A 233 11.91 -15.87 -15.77
N ASP A 234 12.26 -15.19 -16.86
CA ASP A 234 11.96 -15.61 -18.23
C ASP A 234 13.00 -16.60 -18.81
N LEU A 235 14.13 -16.80 -18.11
CA LEU A 235 15.30 -17.55 -18.59
C LEU A 235 15.41 -18.99 -18.05
N LEU A 236 14.28 -19.71 -17.91
CA LEU A 236 14.08 -21.19 -18.05
C LEU A 236 12.70 -21.62 -17.45
N PRO A 237 12.15 -22.79 -17.81
CA PRO A 237 10.84 -22.85 -18.45
C PRO A 237 9.63 -22.71 -17.53
N SER A 238 8.61 -22.02 -18.04
CA SER A 238 7.23 -22.11 -17.56
C SER A 238 6.67 -23.53 -17.73
N SER A 239 5.69 -23.87 -16.90
CA SER A 239 5.21 -25.23 -16.71
C SER A 239 4.34 -25.76 -17.87
N ALA A 240 4.91 -26.55 -18.80
CA ALA A 240 4.19 -27.62 -19.52
C ALA A 240 5.10 -28.50 -20.42
N ALA A 241 5.69 -29.56 -19.87
CA ALA A 241 6.14 -30.72 -20.65
C ALA A 241 5.82 -32.03 -19.90
N SER A 242 5.45 -33.07 -20.63
CA SER A 242 4.98 -34.34 -20.04
C SER A 242 6.12 -35.12 -19.36
N ARG A 243 5.76 -36.04 -18.46
CA ARG A 243 6.70 -37.00 -17.86
C ARG A 243 7.17 -38.04 -18.89
N THR A 244 8.16 -37.70 -19.70
CA THR A 244 9.12 -38.67 -20.23
C THR A 244 10.53 -38.29 -19.80
N THR A 245 11.17 -39.16 -19.02
CA THR A 245 12.58 -39.02 -18.64
C THR A 245 13.45 -39.37 -19.83
N HIS A 246 13.60 -38.43 -20.77
CA HIS A 246 14.67 -38.45 -21.76
C HIS A 246 15.98 -38.18 -21.02
N LEU A 247 16.56 -39.28 -20.52
CA LEU A 247 17.83 -39.29 -19.82
C LEU A 247 18.91 -38.74 -20.75
N CYS A 248 19.56 -37.64 -20.33
CA CYS A 248 20.98 -37.49 -20.61
C CYS A 248 21.69 -38.62 -19.82
N GLY A 249 21.86 -39.78 -20.46
CA GLY A 249 22.56 -40.92 -19.87
C GLY A 249 24.00 -40.52 -19.55
N VAL A 250 24.63 -40.91 -18.44
CA VAL A 250 24.55 -42.23 -17.76
C VAL A 250 24.69 -43.38 -18.77
N GLY A 251 25.49 -43.16 -19.82
CA GLY A 251 25.63 -44.06 -20.97
C GLY A 251 26.95 -43.87 -21.73
N ALA A 252 28.08 -44.12 -21.06
CA ALA A 252 29.37 -44.47 -21.66
C ALA A 252 29.83 -43.70 -22.93
N LEU A 253 30.15 -42.41 -22.77
CA LEU A 253 31.14 -41.70 -23.63
C LEU A 253 32.26 -41.04 -22.79
N ASP A 254 32.49 -41.53 -21.57
CA ASP A 254 33.59 -41.11 -20.68
C ASP A 254 35.00 -41.58 -21.20
N ASP A 255 35.07 -42.29 -22.33
CA ASP A 255 36.29 -42.84 -22.98
C ASP A 255 36.75 -42.01 -24.22
N HIS A 256 36.75 -40.68 -24.13
CA HIS A 256 37.29 -39.80 -25.18
C HIS A 256 38.52 -39.00 -24.71
N GLU A 257 39.66 -39.69 -24.85
CA GLU A 257 41.04 -39.21 -24.84
C GLU A 257 41.26 -37.72 -24.50
N SER A 258 41.49 -37.46 -23.21
CA SER A 258 42.54 -36.57 -22.71
C SER A 258 43.06 -35.49 -23.68
N PHE A 259 42.19 -34.54 -24.06
CA PHE A 259 42.64 -33.35 -24.78
C PHE A 259 43.63 -32.58 -23.92
N ASN A 260 44.74 -32.14 -24.53
CA ASN A 260 45.93 -31.74 -23.79
C ASN A 260 45.74 -30.40 -23.06
N ILE A 261 45.24 -30.48 -21.83
CA ILE A 261 44.99 -29.39 -20.87
C ILE A 261 46.22 -28.60 -20.40
N ASN A 262 47.37 -28.80 -21.06
CA ASN A 262 48.61 -28.07 -20.86
C ASN A 262 49.01 -27.38 -22.19
N GLN A 263 48.23 -26.36 -22.58
CA GLN A 263 48.52 -25.46 -23.69
C GLN A 263 48.75 -24.04 -23.15
N THR A 264 50.02 -23.67 -23.03
CA THR A 264 50.46 -22.31 -22.68
C THR A 264 50.60 -21.43 -23.93
N ALA A 265 50.58 -20.11 -23.72
CA ALA A 265 50.94 -19.17 -24.78
C ALA A 265 52.46 -19.21 -25.06
N PRO A 266 52.93 -18.89 -26.29
CA PRO A 266 54.36 -18.88 -26.61
C PRO A 266 55.15 -17.82 -25.81
N GLY A 267 55.65 -18.21 -24.64
CA GLY A 267 56.46 -17.37 -23.74
C GLY A 267 56.08 -17.50 -22.27
N ASP A 268 54.91 -18.06 -21.94
CA ASP A 268 54.43 -18.21 -20.56
C ASP A 268 55.05 -19.43 -19.84
N THR A 269 55.15 -19.35 -18.50
CA THR A 269 55.87 -20.32 -17.68
C THR A 269 54.94 -21.21 -16.85
N LEU A 270 54.85 -22.50 -17.24
CA LEU A 270 54.03 -23.52 -16.57
C LEU A 270 54.06 -23.43 -15.02
N PRO A 271 52.91 -23.34 -14.34
CA PRO A 271 52.84 -23.41 -12.88
C PRO A 271 53.45 -24.71 -12.36
N THR A 272 54.25 -24.57 -11.31
CA THR A 272 54.83 -25.68 -10.54
C THR A 272 53.98 -25.95 -9.31
N VAL A 273 53.76 -27.23 -8.98
CA VAL A 273 52.86 -27.66 -7.91
C VAL A 273 53.50 -28.82 -7.13
N ASP A 274 53.62 -28.67 -5.81
CA ASP A 274 54.22 -29.67 -4.90
C ASP A 274 53.30 -29.96 -3.71
N MET A 275 53.06 -31.23 -3.38
CA MET A 275 52.21 -31.61 -2.24
C MET A 275 52.98 -31.55 -0.90
N LEU A 276 52.52 -30.70 0.03
CA LEU A 276 53.20 -30.38 1.29
C LEU A 276 52.88 -31.38 2.41
N GLY A 277 53.31 -32.62 2.18
CA GLY A 277 53.14 -33.77 3.07
C GLY A 277 51.85 -34.56 2.82
N PRO A 278 51.66 -35.68 3.53
CA PRO A 278 50.48 -36.52 3.36
C PRO A 278 49.19 -35.82 3.82
N PRO A 279 48.02 -36.29 3.36
CA PRO A 279 46.73 -35.83 3.88
C PRO A 279 46.64 -35.95 5.40
N SER A 280 45.93 -35.04 6.05
CA SER A 280 45.79 -34.99 7.51
C SER A 280 44.38 -34.60 7.93
N LEU A 281 43.99 -34.88 9.18
CA LEU A 281 42.71 -34.38 9.71
C LEU A 281 42.80 -32.87 9.96
N ALA A 282 41.79 -32.13 9.54
CA ALA A 282 41.54 -30.77 9.99
C ALA A 282 40.80 -30.76 11.35
N ALA A 283 40.52 -29.56 11.88
CA ALA A 283 39.74 -29.40 13.11
C ALA A 283 38.25 -29.73 12.93
N ALA A 284 37.71 -29.60 11.70
CA ALA A 284 36.35 -29.98 11.38
C ALA A 284 36.22 -31.53 11.27
N PRO A 285 35.15 -32.15 11.80
CA PRO A 285 35.02 -33.61 11.82
C PRO A 285 35.12 -34.26 10.43
N ASN A 286 36.00 -35.26 10.30
CA ASN A 286 36.29 -36.00 9.07
C ASN A 286 36.77 -35.14 7.87
N ALA A 287 37.04 -33.85 8.06
CA ALA A 287 37.56 -33.00 7.00
C ALA A 287 39.05 -33.26 6.77
N ILE A 288 39.42 -33.52 5.53
CA ILE A 288 40.78 -33.85 5.12
C ILE A 288 41.45 -32.56 4.65
N ARG A 289 42.57 -32.25 5.31
CA ARG A 289 43.50 -31.17 4.96
C ARG A 289 44.52 -31.71 3.96
N LEU A 290 44.45 -31.20 2.74
CA LEU A 290 45.50 -31.26 1.73
C LEU A 290 46.21 -29.90 1.69
N ARG A 291 47.52 -29.90 1.47
CA ARG A 291 48.31 -28.66 1.31
C ARG A 291 49.23 -28.81 0.12
N PHE A 292 49.39 -27.73 -0.62
CA PHE A 292 50.24 -27.67 -1.80
C PHE A 292 51.05 -26.37 -1.80
N SER A 293 52.26 -26.40 -2.32
CA SER A 293 52.94 -25.20 -2.82
C SER A 293 52.55 -25.04 -4.28
N VAL A 294 52.20 -23.83 -4.69
CA VAL A 294 51.95 -23.49 -6.10
C VAL A 294 52.80 -22.26 -6.44
N THR A 295 53.50 -22.31 -7.57
CA THR A 295 54.47 -21.28 -7.98
C THR A 295 54.41 -21.05 -9.48
N ASP A 296 54.24 -19.80 -9.88
CA ASP A 296 54.07 -19.35 -11.27
C ASP A 296 54.76 -17.98 -11.43
N ALA A 297 55.50 -17.73 -12.52
CA ALA A 297 56.27 -16.50 -12.64
C ALA A 297 55.45 -15.30 -13.15
N ASP A 298 54.36 -15.57 -13.86
CA ASP A 298 53.47 -14.59 -14.47
C ASP A 298 52.33 -14.20 -13.50
N GLY A 299 51.90 -15.15 -12.66
CA GLY A 299 51.10 -14.92 -11.45
C GLY A 299 49.88 -15.84 -11.36
N ILE A 300 49.61 -16.42 -10.18
CA ILE A 300 48.48 -17.32 -9.97
C ILE A 300 47.22 -16.51 -9.66
N HIS A 301 46.12 -16.77 -10.38
CA HIS A 301 44.79 -16.19 -10.14
C HIS A 301 43.86 -17.16 -9.39
N GLN A 302 43.86 -18.44 -9.76
CA GLN A 302 43.02 -19.44 -9.09
C GLN A 302 43.67 -20.82 -9.08
N VAL A 303 43.42 -21.61 -8.03
CA VAL A 303 43.75 -23.03 -7.97
C VAL A 303 42.49 -23.85 -7.68
N GLN A 304 42.20 -24.83 -8.52
CA GLN A 304 41.06 -25.75 -8.42
C GLN A 304 41.53 -27.14 -8.00
N LEU A 305 40.91 -27.72 -6.98
CA LEU A 305 41.12 -29.12 -6.55
C LEU A 305 40.13 -30.04 -7.28
N HIS A 306 40.66 -31.10 -7.89
CA HIS A 306 39.88 -32.14 -8.55
C HIS A 306 40.20 -33.55 -8.03
N ALA A 307 39.23 -34.45 -8.17
CA ALA A 307 39.39 -35.88 -7.88
C ALA A 307 38.83 -36.75 -9.03
N PRO A 308 39.39 -37.93 -9.29
CA PRO A 308 38.73 -38.95 -10.11
C PRO A 308 37.60 -39.61 -9.31
N GLU A 309 36.43 -39.83 -9.91
CA GLU A 309 35.36 -40.62 -9.29
C GLU A 309 34.86 -41.72 -10.25
N ARG A 310 34.86 -42.99 -9.79
CA ARG A 310 34.21 -44.16 -10.42
C ARG A 310 34.31 -44.23 -11.95
N GLY A 311 35.51 -44.11 -12.50
CA GLY A 311 35.75 -44.24 -13.95
C GLY A 311 35.54 -42.94 -14.74
N ARG A 312 35.44 -41.79 -14.07
CA ARG A 312 35.43 -40.46 -14.68
C ARG A 312 36.64 -39.64 -14.27
N SER A 313 37.12 -38.81 -15.18
CA SER A 313 38.14 -37.81 -14.90
C SER A 313 37.54 -36.54 -14.26
N GLY A 314 38.19 -36.04 -13.20
CA GLY A 314 38.20 -34.60 -12.92
C GLY A 314 36.97 -33.96 -12.28
N ALA A 315 36.24 -34.66 -11.40
CA ALA A 315 35.21 -34.03 -10.58
C ALA A 315 35.79 -32.83 -9.81
N PHE A 316 35.19 -31.65 -9.98
CA PHE A 316 35.58 -30.45 -9.26
C PHE A 316 35.18 -30.54 -7.77
N ILE A 317 36.09 -30.20 -6.86
CA ILE A 317 35.88 -30.28 -5.41
C ILE A 317 35.77 -28.89 -4.77
N ALA A 318 36.74 -28.01 -5.04
CA ALA A 318 36.84 -26.67 -4.46
C ALA A 318 37.82 -25.80 -5.26
N CYS A 319 37.72 -24.47 -5.13
CA CYS A 319 38.75 -23.54 -5.62
C CYS A 319 39.35 -22.69 -4.49
N LYS A 320 40.44 -22.00 -4.81
CA LYS A 320 41.03 -20.90 -4.04
C LYS A 320 41.44 -19.80 -5.02
N HIS A 321 40.94 -18.58 -4.78
CA HIS A 321 41.53 -17.38 -5.35
C HIS A 321 42.95 -17.19 -4.81
N ILE A 322 43.85 -16.74 -5.67
CA ILE A 322 45.24 -16.38 -5.37
C ILE A 322 45.55 -15.11 -6.17
N ASN A 323 46.49 -14.28 -5.71
CA ASN A 323 46.97 -13.13 -6.47
C ASN A 323 48.47 -12.91 -6.16
N GLU A 324 49.23 -13.99 -6.31
CA GLU A 324 50.61 -14.14 -5.88
C GLU A 324 51.36 -15.06 -6.86
N THR A 325 52.66 -14.86 -7.06
CA THR A 325 53.54 -15.74 -7.86
C THR A 325 53.98 -17.00 -7.10
N SER A 326 53.68 -17.09 -5.80
CA SER A 326 54.09 -18.22 -4.95
C SER A 326 53.19 -18.31 -3.71
N ALA A 327 52.31 -19.32 -3.65
CA ALA A 327 51.36 -19.48 -2.56
C ALA A 327 51.38 -20.89 -1.94
N THR A 328 51.14 -20.97 -0.62
CA THR A 328 50.80 -22.24 0.05
C THR A 328 49.28 -22.39 0.07
N VAL A 329 48.77 -23.31 -0.75
CA VAL A 329 47.34 -23.55 -0.93
C VAL A 329 46.88 -24.67 -0.01
N GLU A 330 45.96 -24.35 0.91
CA GLU A 330 45.33 -25.34 1.79
C GLU A 330 43.87 -25.60 1.37
N PHE A 331 43.58 -26.85 1.06
CA PHE A 331 42.23 -27.36 0.86
C PHE A 331 41.83 -28.21 2.06
N VAL A 332 40.83 -27.76 2.81
CA VAL A 332 40.13 -28.56 3.81
C VAL A 332 38.80 -28.97 3.19
N THR A 333 38.62 -30.27 2.96
CA THR A 333 37.42 -30.81 2.29
C THR A 333 36.99 -32.15 2.90
N THR A 334 35.68 -32.36 2.98
CA THR A 334 35.07 -33.62 3.43
C THR A 334 34.55 -34.47 2.26
N GLU A 335 34.69 -33.99 1.01
CA GLU A 335 34.26 -34.70 -0.21
C GLU A 335 35.12 -35.94 -0.52
N LEU A 336 36.36 -35.97 0.00
CA LEU A 336 37.34 -37.02 -0.27
C LEU A 336 36.99 -38.33 0.45
N SER A 337 36.24 -39.20 -0.24
CA SER A 337 35.89 -40.53 0.28
C SER A 337 37.07 -41.52 0.27
N PRO A 338 37.01 -42.60 1.08
CA PRO A 338 37.96 -43.73 1.03
C PRO A 338 38.12 -44.48 -0.30
N ARG A 339 37.45 -44.04 -1.38
CA ARG A 339 37.55 -44.60 -2.74
C ARG A 339 38.37 -43.72 -3.69
N ILE A 340 38.81 -42.56 -3.24
CA ILE A 340 39.60 -41.61 -4.02
C ILE A 340 41.07 -41.85 -3.69
N GLU A 341 41.79 -42.46 -4.63
CA GLU A 341 43.18 -42.90 -4.48
C GLU A 341 44.19 -41.84 -4.96
N SER A 342 43.71 -40.80 -5.65
CA SER A 342 44.51 -39.64 -6.07
C SER A 342 43.68 -38.36 -6.19
N VAL A 343 44.35 -37.22 -6.20
CA VAL A 343 43.80 -35.89 -6.51
C VAL A 343 44.78 -35.15 -7.44
N TYR A 344 44.30 -34.14 -8.14
CA TYR A 344 45.16 -33.22 -8.89
C TYR A 344 44.68 -31.78 -8.73
N LEU A 345 45.56 -30.84 -9.00
CA LEU A 345 45.22 -29.42 -9.05
C LEU A 345 45.16 -28.95 -10.51
N ARG A 346 44.22 -28.06 -10.82
CA ARG A 346 44.30 -27.19 -11.99
C ARG A 346 44.65 -25.79 -11.50
N THR A 347 45.77 -25.25 -11.95
CA THR A 347 46.21 -23.89 -11.66
C THR A 347 45.88 -22.99 -12.84
N ILE A 348 45.39 -21.79 -12.55
CA ILE A 348 45.01 -20.74 -13.50
C ILE A 348 45.87 -19.51 -13.25
N ASP A 349 46.45 -18.93 -14.30
CA ASP A 349 47.24 -17.71 -14.23
C ASP A 349 46.37 -16.43 -14.33
N VAL A 350 46.98 -15.28 -14.11
CA VAL A 350 46.33 -13.95 -14.27
C VAL A 350 46.01 -13.56 -15.73
N ASN A 351 46.36 -14.39 -16.71
CA ASN A 351 46.14 -14.17 -18.15
C ASN A 351 45.08 -15.11 -18.76
N GLY A 352 44.41 -15.95 -17.95
CA GLY A 352 43.42 -16.92 -18.40
C GLY A 352 44.00 -18.19 -19.04
N ASN A 353 45.28 -18.47 -18.83
CA ASN A 353 45.87 -19.79 -19.09
C ASN A 353 45.58 -20.73 -17.91
N PHE A 354 45.60 -22.04 -18.17
CA PHE A 354 45.55 -23.03 -17.10
C PHE A 354 46.39 -24.25 -17.41
N VAL A 355 46.85 -24.92 -16.35
CA VAL A 355 47.69 -26.11 -16.39
C VAL A 355 47.20 -27.08 -15.32
N SER A 356 47.19 -28.38 -15.62
CA SER A 356 46.81 -29.41 -14.65
C SER A 356 48.04 -30.18 -14.18
N SER A 357 48.16 -30.35 -12.86
CA SER A 357 49.26 -31.04 -12.22
C SER A 357 49.28 -32.54 -12.56
N GLU A 358 50.39 -33.20 -12.25
CA GLU A 358 50.36 -34.66 -12.09
C GLU A 358 49.38 -35.06 -10.97
N SER A 359 48.89 -36.30 -11.01
CA SER A 359 47.98 -36.83 -9.98
C SER A 359 48.75 -37.25 -8.73
N TYR A 360 48.53 -36.54 -7.62
CA TYR A 360 49.09 -36.87 -6.31
C TYR A 360 48.33 -38.04 -5.69
N PRO A 361 48.98 -39.17 -5.36
CA PRO A 361 48.33 -40.29 -4.69
C PRO A 361 47.98 -39.93 -3.24
N ILE A 362 46.77 -40.29 -2.79
CA ILE A 362 46.31 -40.04 -1.42
C ILE A 362 45.74 -41.32 -0.78
N ASP A 363 46.03 -41.52 0.51
CA ASP A 363 45.47 -42.62 1.30
C ASP A 363 44.57 -42.05 2.41
N VAL A 364 43.30 -41.82 2.05
CA VAL A 364 42.24 -41.38 2.96
C VAL A 364 42.07 -42.35 4.15
N THR A 365 42.34 -43.64 3.96
CA THR A 365 42.08 -44.68 4.97
C THR A 365 43.05 -44.63 6.16
N ARG A 366 44.21 -43.99 6.01
CA ARG A 366 45.16 -43.71 7.11
C ARG A 366 44.75 -42.52 7.97
N VAL A 367 43.81 -41.71 7.50
CA VAL A 367 43.44 -40.42 8.10
C VAL A 367 42.07 -40.51 8.78
N VAL A 368 41.12 -41.24 8.18
CA VAL A 368 39.76 -41.42 8.72
C VAL A 368 39.69 -42.68 9.62
N PRO A 369 39.13 -42.62 10.85
CA PRO A 369 39.02 -43.78 11.74
C PRO A 369 38.21 -44.95 11.16
N PRO A 370 38.55 -46.22 11.44
CA PRO A 370 37.92 -47.39 10.81
C PRO A 370 36.41 -47.47 11.06
N ALA A 371 35.68 -48.00 10.07
CA ALA A 371 34.22 -48.03 10.05
C ALA A 371 33.61 -48.73 11.28
N ARG A 372 32.70 -48.03 11.97
CA ARG A 372 31.89 -48.55 13.06
C ARG A 372 30.43 -48.53 12.66
N ALA A 373 29.65 -49.54 13.06
CA ALA A 373 28.20 -49.49 12.90
C ALA A 373 27.61 -48.34 13.73
N VAL A 374 26.72 -47.55 13.14
CA VAL A 374 26.01 -46.47 13.83
C VAL A 374 24.61 -46.95 14.18
N SER A 375 24.22 -46.77 15.44
CA SER A 375 22.87 -47.11 15.90
C SER A 375 21.94 -45.93 15.61
N ILE A 376 20.86 -46.20 14.88
CA ILE A 376 19.78 -45.24 14.64
C ILE A 376 18.53 -45.83 15.32
N PRO A 377 18.10 -45.30 16.48
CA PRO A 377 17.02 -45.90 17.28
C PRO A 377 15.66 -45.85 16.59
N ASP A 378 15.40 -44.80 15.81
CA ASP A 378 14.17 -44.62 15.05
C ASP A 378 14.16 -45.54 13.82
N THR A 379 13.22 -46.49 13.78
CA THR A 379 13.18 -47.50 12.71
C THR A 379 12.87 -46.93 11.33
N GLN A 380 12.19 -45.78 11.27
CA GLN A 380 11.77 -45.13 10.02
C GLN A 380 12.93 -44.33 9.42
N LEU A 381 13.63 -43.53 10.23
CA LEU A 381 14.88 -42.88 9.85
C LEU A 381 15.95 -43.92 9.46
N ALA A 382 16.09 -44.99 10.24
CA ALA A 382 17.01 -46.07 9.96
C ALA A 382 16.64 -46.89 8.71
N ALA A 383 15.37 -46.89 8.28
CA ALA A 383 14.94 -47.49 7.02
C ALA A 383 15.25 -46.57 5.83
N ALA A 384 14.96 -45.27 5.94
CA ALA A 384 15.28 -44.26 4.91
C ALA A 384 16.79 -44.22 4.60
N ILE A 385 17.62 -44.18 5.64
CA ILE A 385 19.08 -44.19 5.49
C ILE A 385 19.57 -45.52 4.87
N ARG A 386 19.02 -46.67 5.30
CA ARG A 386 19.35 -47.98 4.67
C ARG A 386 18.95 -48.03 3.19
N GLN A 387 17.87 -47.38 2.78
CA GLN A 387 17.45 -47.32 1.38
C GLN A 387 18.45 -46.55 0.50
N GLN A 388 19.13 -45.53 1.03
CA GLN A 388 20.11 -44.73 0.29
C GLN A 388 21.54 -45.30 0.32
N ILE A 389 22.03 -45.75 1.48
CA ILE A 389 23.45 -46.13 1.67
C ILE A 389 23.68 -47.59 2.09
N GLY A 390 22.63 -48.40 2.19
CA GLY A 390 22.75 -49.80 2.60
C GLY A 390 23.11 -49.95 4.08
N ASN A 391 24.27 -50.54 4.39
CA ASN A 391 24.64 -50.80 5.78
C ASN A 391 25.07 -49.51 6.50
N ILE A 392 24.49 -49.20 7.67
CA ILE A 392 24.72 -47.92 8.38
C ILE A 392 26.01 -47.99 9.21
N THR A 393 26.97 -47.15 8.84
CA THR A 393 28.28 -47.03 9.50
C THR A 393 28.76 -45.58 9.47
N THR A 394 29.73 -45.26 10.31
CA THR A 394 30.40 -43.94 10.34
C THR A 394 30.94 -43.51 8.97
N HIS A 395 31.41 -44.46 8.15
CA HIS A 395 31.88 -44.19 6.80
C HIS A 395 30.76 -44.12 5.76
N SER A 396 29.71 -44.93 5.87
CA SER A 396 28.66 -44.94 4.86
C SER A 396 27.75 -43.70 4.96
N LEU A 397 27.58 -43.14 6.15
CA LEU A 397 26.87 -41.87 6.38
C LEU A 397 27.56 -40.65 5.74
N LEU A 398 28.88 -40.65 5.55
CA LEU A 398 29.61 -39.60 4.81
C LEU A 398 29.29 -39.54 3.31
N ASN A 399 28.54 -40.51 2.77
CA ASN A 399 28.05 -40.51 1.38
C ASN A 399 26.65 -39.88 1.25
N LEU A 400 26.00 -39.50 2.35
CA LEU A 400 24.75 -38.73 2.31
C LEU A 400 25.07 -37.27 2.02
N ARG A 401 24.78 -36.78 0.80
CA ARG A 401 24.70 -35.34 0.47
C ARG A 401 23.31 -34.74 0.72
N ASN A 402 22.28 -35.60 0.63
CA ASN A 402 20.86 -35.27 0.68
C ASN A 402 20.10 -36.49 1.22
N LEU A 403 19.24 -36.31 2.22
CA LEU A 403 18.54 -37.39 2.92
C LEU A 403 17.03 -37.33 2.63
N ASN A 404 16.59 -38.17 1.70
CA ASN A 404 15.19 -38.22 1.29
C ASN A 404 14.37 -39.15 2.21
N VAL A 405 13.79 -38.58 3.28
CA VAL A 405 12.80 -39.27 4.13
C VAL A 405 11.34 -39.09 3.67
N SER A 406 11.09 -38.52 2.50
CA SER A 406 9.73 -38.08 2.08
C SER A 406 8.70 -39.20 1.89
N ASN A 407 9.10 -40.48 1.92
CA ASN A 407 8.20 -41.64 1.95
C ASN A 407 8.02 -42.25 3.36
N PHE A 408 8.66 -41.69 4.39
CA PHE A 408 8.70 -42.22 5.75
C PHE A 408 7.93 -41.32 6.71
N THR A 409 7.05 -41.93 7.50
CA THR A 409 6.17 -41.27 8.47
C THR A 409 6.41 -41.79 9.87
N GLY A 410 6.14 -40.97 10.89
CA GLY A 410 6.31 -41.36 12.28
C GLY A 410 7.76 -41.31 12.78
N ILE A 411 8.61 -40.49 12.16
CA ILE A 411 9.96 -40.20 12.66
C ILE A 411 9.84 -39.34 13.92
N THR A 412 10.60 -39.70 14.95
CA THR A 412 10.53 -39.12 16.31
C THR A 412 11.90 -38.82 16.90
N ASN A 413 12.94 -39.55 16.50
CA ASN A 413 14.29 -39.41 17.03
C ASN A 413 15.32 -39.36 15.89
N LEU A 414 16.21 -38.36 15.94
CA LEU A 414 17.24 -38.09 14.93
C LEU A 414 18.62 -38.71 15.27
N THR A 415 18.81 -39.31 16.45
CA THR A 415 20.09 -39.91 16.87
C THR A 415 20.67 -40.87 15.82
N GLY A 416 21.94 -40.67 15.51
CA GLY A 416 22.72 -41.33 14.48
C GLY A 416 22.85 -40.52 13.18
N ILE A 417 22.11 -39.43 12.99
CA ILE A 417 22.29 -38.51 11.86
C ILE A 417 23.52 -37.59 12.05
N GLU A 418 23.98 -37.39 13.29
CA GLU A 418 25.14 -36.54 13.62
C GLU A 418 26.47 -37.02 13.00
N TYR A 419 26.51 -38.25 12.47
CA TYR A 419 27.65 -38.80 11.72
C TYR A 419 27.58 -38.52 10.20
N ALA A 420 26.49 -37.93 9.71
CA ALA A 420 26.29 -37.59 8.30
C ALA A 420 26.83 -36.18 7.97
N TYR A 421 28.07 -35.87 8.37
CA TYR A 421 28.70 -34.54 8.25
C TYR A 421 28.65 -33.91 6.85
N ASN A 422 28.50 -34.72 5.81
CA ASN A 422 28.44 -34.26 4.42
C ASN A 422 27.01 -34.01 3.92
N LEU A 423 26.03 -33.89 4.81
CA LEU A 423 24.63 -33.66 4.47
C LEU A 423 24.39 -32.17 4.18
N LEU A 424 24.81 -31.74 2.99
CA LEU A 424 24.92 -30.32 2.60
C LEU A 424 23.63 -29.72 2.03
N GLU A 425 22.86 -30.47 1.24
CA GLU A 425 21.83 -29.85 0.41
C GLU A 425 20.49 -29.69 1.14
N PHE A 426 19.89 -30.82 1.55
CA PHE A 426 18.46 -30.89 1.80
C PHE A 426 18.09 -32.03 2.77
N ILE A 427 17.17 -31.73 3.71
CA ILE A 427 16.42 -32.72 4.48
C ILE A 427 14.99 -32.22 4.73
N ASP A 428 13.98 -33.07 4.50
CA ASP A 428 12.57 -32.73 4.76
C ASP A 428 11.84 -33.76 5.64
N PHE A 429 11.70 -33.43 6.92
CA PHE A 429 10.95 -34.15 7.95
C PHE A 429 9.51 -33.62 8.15
N SER A 430 8.97 -32.78 7.25
CA SER A 430 7.76 -31.96 7.51
C SER A 430 6.41 -32.69 7.43
N ARG A 431 6.40 -34.00 7.71
CA ARG A 431 5.23 -34.86 7.62
C ARG A 431 4.41 -34.82 8.91
N ARG A 432 3.08 -34.67 8.80
CA ARG A 432 2.12 -34.55 9.92
C ARG A 432 2.17 -35.71 10.93
N GLU A 433 2.70 -36.85 10.53
CA GLU A 433 2.82 -38.04 11.37
C GLU A 433 4.09 -38.03 12.25
N ASN A 434 5.07 -37.19 11.93
CA ASN A 434 6.33 -37.07 12.66
C ASN A 434 6.14 -36.30 13.99
N LYS A 435 7.02 -36.56 14.96
CA LYS A 435 6.95 -35.99 16.32
C LYS A 435 8.34 -35.73 16.88
N ILE A 436 9.23 -35.16 16.05
CA ILE A 436 10.57 -34.77 16.48
C ILE A 436 10.44 -33.68 17.54
N THR A 437 11.11 -33.87 18.69
CA THR A 437 11.21 -32.88 19.77
C THR A 437 12.63 -32.37 19.99
N ASP A 438 13.63 -33.13 19.54
CA ASP A 438 15.06 -32.88 19.74
C ASP A 438 15.76 -32.80 18.38
N VAL A 439 16.50 -31.71 18.18
CA VAL A 439 17.28 -31.41 16.96
C VAL A 439 18.78 -31.30 17.24
N SER A 440 19.25 -31.62 18.45
CA SER A 440 20.68 -31.68 18.78
C SER A 440 21.52 -32.60 17.86
N PRO A 441 20.98 -33.70 17.27
CA PRO A 441 21.72 -34.47 16.26
C PRO A 441 22.05 -33.71 14.96
N LEU A 442 21.51 -32.51 14.74
CA LEU A 442 21.79 -31.67 13.57
C LEU A 442 22.90 -30.63 13.82
N GLU A 443 23.31 -30.41 15.08
CA GLU A 443 24.16 -29.29 15.54
C GLU A 443 25.47 -29.11 14.75
N ASN A 444 26.09 -30.21 14.33
CA ASN A 444 27.39 -30.22 13.67
C ASN A 444 27.29 -30.40 12.13
N LEU A 445 26.09 -30.31 11.56
CA LEU A 445 25.84 -30.45 10.11
C LEU A 445 25.94 -29.10 9.38
N THR A 446 27.02 -28.35 9.65
CA THR A 446 27.19 -26.92 9.31
C THR A 446 27.16 -26.58 7.82
N GLY A 447 27.25 -27.58 6.93
CA GLY A 447 27.13 -27.38 5.49
C GLY A 447 25.70 -27.31 4.94
N MET A 448 24.67 -27.50 5.78
CA MET A 448 23.28 -27.65 5.35
C MET A 448 22.63 -26.36 4.81
N ARG A 449 21.86 -26.46 3.71
CA ARG A 449 21.24 -25.32 3.00
C ARG A 449 19.72 -25.23 3.10
N ASP A 450 19.00 -26.36 2.96
CA ASP A 450 17.55 -26.44 3.13
C ASP A 450 17.18 -27.47 4.22
N LEU A 451 16.63 -27.00 5.33
CA LEU A 451 16.15 -27.83 6.43
C LEU A 451 14.66 -27.63 6.66
N ARG A 452 13.90 -28.72 6.58
CA ARG A 452 12.46 -28.71 6.79
C ARG A 452 12.04 -29.68 7.90
N LEU A 453 11.38 -29.11 8.89
CA LEU A 453 10.99 -29.71 10.17
C LEU A 453 9.54 -29.31 10.54
N GLY A 454 8.70 -28.99 9.54
CA GLY A 454 7.32 -28.55 9.78
C GLY A 454 6.43 -29.63 10.40
N TYR A 455 5.30 -29.26 11.02
CA TYR A 455 4.40 -30.19 11.73
C TYR A 455 5.11 -31.16 12.71
N ASN A 456 6.03 -30.66 13.53
CA ASN A 456 6.72 -31.46 14.56
C ASN A 456 6.39 -30.94 15.98
N GLN A 457 7.21 -31.27 16.99
CA GLN A 457 7.00 -30.89 18.40
C GLN A 457 8.22 -30.18 19.00
N ILE A 458 9.01 -29.53 18.14
CA ILE A 458 10.24 -28.82 18.50
C ILE A 458 9.90 -27.58 19.32
N ARG A 459 10.74 -27.30 20.33
CA ARG A 459 10.65 -26.09 21.19
C ARG A 459 11.98 -25.35 21.21
N ASP A 460 13.05 -26.11 21.40
CA ASP A 460 14.42 -25.62 21.40
C ASP A 460 15.01 -25.77 19.98
N ILE A 461 15.58 -24.67 19.48
CA ILE A 461 16.30 -24.60 18.21
C ILE A 461 17.73 -24.06 18.38
N THR A 462 18.24 -24.01 19.61
CA THR A 462 19.64 -23.66 19.93
C THR A 462 20.67 -24.47 19.12
N PRO A 463 20.45 -25.78 18.84
CA PRO A 463 21.34 -26.55 17.96
C PRO A 463 21.44 -26.03 16.51
N LEU A 464 20.60 -25.09 16.08
CA LEU A 464 20.66 -24.52 14.73
C LEU A 464 21.55 -23.26 14.63
N THR A 465 22.09 -22.76 15.75
CA THR A 465 22.75 -21.44 15.84
C THR A 465 23.93 -21.27 14.87
N ASP A 466 24.79 -22.29 14.75
CA ASP A 466 26.02 -22.24 13.96
C ASP A 466 25.85 -22.78 12.51
N LEU A 467 24.62 -23.09 12.10
CA LEU A 467 24.29 -23.63 10.77
C LEU A 467 24.12 -22.50 9.72
N THR A 468 25.10 -21.59 9.67
CA THR A 468 25.02 -20.31 8.94
C THR A 468 24.90 -20.40 7.42
N ASN A 469 25.01 -21.61 6.84
CA ASN A 469 24.82 -21.86 5.40
C ASN A 469 23.35 -22.04 4.98
N PHE A 470 22.38 -21.93 5.88
CA PHE A 470 20.96 -22.04 5.53
C PHE A 470 20.50 -20.93 4.56
N GLU A 471 19.96 -21.37 3.42
CA GLU A 471 19.25 -20.54 2.43
C GLU A 471 17.72 -20.67 2.60
N THR A 472 17.25 -21.82 3.11
CA THR A 472 15.84 -22.10 3.44
C THR A 472 15.71 -22.84 4.78
N LEU A 473 14.86 -22.32 5.66
CA LEU A 473 14.54 -22.95 6.94
C LEU A 473 13.03 -22.99 7.20
N VAL A 474 12.51 -24.19 7.44
CA VAL A 474 11.07 -24.47 7.44
C VAL A 474 10.69 -25.16 8.75
N LEU A 475 10.21 -24.37 9.72
CA LEU A 475 9.97 -24.72 11.12
C LEU A 475 8.51 -24.53 11.57
N TRP A 476 7.59 -24.27 10.64
CA TRP A 476 6.19 -23.97 10.91
C TRP A 476 5.41 -25.17 11.49
N GLY A 477 4.44 -24.91 12.36
CA GLY A 477 3.67 -25.97 13.03
C GLY A 477 4.50 -26.73 14.07
N ASN A 478 5.19 -25.98 14.94
CA ASN A 478 5.96 -26.49 16.07
C ASN A 478 5.52 -25.80 17.37
N GLN A 479 6.37 -25.76 18.40
CA GLN A 479 6.12 -25.14 19.70
C GLN A 479 7.26 -24.17 20.08
N ILE A 480 7.88 -23.55 19.08
CA ILE A 480 9.01 -22.62 19.22
C ILE A 480 8.50 -21.27 19.72
N SER A 481 9.19 -20.66 20.68
CA SER A 481 8.88 -19.32 21.22
C SER A 481 10.07 -18.37 21.21
N ASP A 482 11.28 -18.90 21.42
CA ASP A 482 12.55 -18.19 21.25
C ASP A 482 13.13 -18.47 19.85
N ILE A 483 13.55 -17.42 19.15
CA ILE A 483 14.21 -17.49 17.85
C ILE A 483 15.57 -16.77 17.83
N THR A 484 16.14 -16.46 19.00
CA THR A 484 17.51 -15.93 19.16
C THR A 484 18.57 -16.77 18.41
N PRO A 485 18.50 -18.11 18.36
CA PRO A 485 19.40 -18.94 17.54
C PRO A 485 19.45 -18.58 16.04
N LEU A 486 18.43 -17.92 15.49
CA LEU A 486 18.38 -17.58 14.07
C LEU A 486 19.16 -16.30 13.70
N ALA A 487 19.62 -15.52 14.68
CA ALA A 487 20.11 -14.15 14.47
C ALA A 487 21.34 -14.02 13.54
N ASN A 488 22.15 -15.07 13.43
CA ASN A 488 23.38 -15.08 12.63
C ASN A 488 23.23 -15.82 11.28
N LEU A 489 22.03 -16.29 10.94
CA LEU A 489 21.76 -17.08 9.73
C LEU A 489 21.54 -16.17 8.50
N THR A 490 22.48 -15.26 8.26
CA THR A 490 22.32 -14.13 7.32
C THR A 490 22.18 -14.53 5.84
N ASN A 491 22.45 -15.79 5.49
CA ASN A 491 22.21 -16.35 4.15
C ASN A 491 20.74 -16.74 3.90
N LEU A 492 19.86 -16.68 4.91
CA LEU A 492 18.46 -17.07 4.76
C LEU A 492 17.72 -16.20 3.73
N MET A 493 17.17 -16.84 2.70
CA MET A 493 16.27 -16.23 1.72
C MET A 493 14.80 -16.55 2.01
N ARG A 494 14.52 -17.70 2.64
CA ARG A 494 13.17 -18.20 2.89
C ARG A 494 13.06 -18.79 4.31
N LEU A 495 12.21 -18.21 5.16
CA LEU A 495 12.03 -18.58 6.57
C LEU A 495 10.54 -18.76 6.91
N LEU A 496 10.12 -20.00 7.17
CA LEU A 496 8.73 -20.33 7.47
C LEU A 496 8.59 -20.81 8.92
N LEU A 497 8.06 -19.95 9.77
CA LEU A 497 7.89 -20.08 11.23
C LEU A 497 6.40 -20.00 11.68
N SER A 498 5.44 -19.95 10.76
CA SER A 498 4.00 -19.89 11.07
C SER A 498 3.52 -21.03 12.00
N ASN A 499 2.42 -20.85 12.75
CA ASN A 499 1.89 -21.83 13.72
C ASN A 499 2.96 -22.22 14.76
N ASN A 500 3.39 -21.24 15.55
CA ASN A 500 4.34 -21.40 16.66
C ASN A 500 3.88 -20.52 17.85
N GLN A 501 4.78 -20.21 18.78
CA GLN A 501 4.51 -19.43 20.00
C GLN A 501 5.41 -18.18 20.09
N ILE A 502 5.89 -17.69 18.95
CA ILE A 502 6.84 -16.58 18.82
C ILE A 502 6.17 -15.27 19.19
N ARG A 503 6.86 -14.41 19.93
CA ARG A 503 6.39 -13.08 20.34
C ARG A 503 7.36 -11.97 19.91
N ASP A 504 8.65 -12.21 20.06
CA ASP A 504 9.74 -11.31 19.72
C ASP A 504 10.35 -11.75 18.38
N ILE A 505 10.58 -10.79 17.49
CA ILE A 505 11.24 -11.01 16.19
C ILE A 505 12.48 -10.12 15.98
N THR A 506 12.98 -9.49 17.05
CA THR A 506 14.25 -8.74 17.07
C THR A 506 15.43 -9.54 16.48
N PRO A 507 15.56 -10.88 16.69
CA PRO A 507 16.59 -11.68 16.05
C PRO A 507 16.60 -11.65 14.51
N LEU A 508 15.49 -11.28 13.84
CA LEU A 508 15.40 -11.27 12.38
C LEU A 508 15.99 -10.00 11.74
N ALA A 509 16.30 -8.96 12.51
CA ALA A 509 16.64 -7.61 11.99
C ALA A 509 17.85 -7.55 11.05
N ASN A 510 18.79 -8.50 11.17
CA ASN A 510 20.00 -8.54 10.34
C ASN A 510 19.90 -9.51 9.15
N LEU A 511 18.75 -10.16 8.93
CA LEU A 511 18.56 -11.18 7.89
C LEU A 511 18.18 -10.55 6.55
N THR A 512 19.01 -9.62 6.07
CA THR A 512 18.73 -8.73 4.92
C THR A 512 18.55 -9.44 3.57
N ASN A 513 18.91 -10.72 3.46
CA ASN A 513 18.71 -11.54 2.27
C ASN A 513 17.30 -12.18 2.17
N LEU A 514 16.45 -12.04 3.21
CA LEU A 514 15.12 -12.63 3.22
C LEU A 514 14.21 -12.05 2.12
N ARG A 515 13.50 -12.96 1.45
CA ARG A 515 12.49 -12.69 0.41
C ARG A 515 11.11 -13.25 0.75
N ASP A 516 11.07 -14.37 1.46
CA ASP A 516 9.86 -15.13 1.83
C ASP A 516 9.86 -15.39 3.35
N LEU A 517 9.11 -14.60 4.12
CA LEU A 517 8.99 -14.74 5.58
C LEU A 517 7.55 -15.01 5.99
N ARG A 518 7.34 -16.14 6.68
CA ARG A 518 6.01 -16.57 7.13
C ARG A 518 5.99 -16.81 8.64
N LEU A 519 5.23 -15.97 9.34
CA LEU A 519 5.11 -15.88 10.79
C LEU A 519 3.63 -15.93 11.26
N GLY A 520 2.68 -16.25 10.38
CA GLY A 520 1.25 -16.28 10.71
C GLY A 520 0.87 -17.34 11.76
N TYR A 521 -0.18 -17.11 12.57
CA TYR A 521 -0.47 -17.85 13.80
C TYR A 521 0.73 -17.90 14.76
N ASN A 522 1.05 -16.75 15.35
CA ASN A 522 2.01 -16.56 16.44
C ASN A 522 1.42 -15.53 17.46
N GLN A 523 2.26 -14.88 18.27
CA GLN A 523 1.86 -13.92 19.31
C GLN A 523 2.52 -12.53 19.14
N ILE A 524 2.95 -12.23 17.92
CA ILE A 524 3.72 -11.04 17.54
C ILE A 524 2.84 -9.79 17.66
N ARG A 525 3.44 -8.68 18.09
CA ARG A 525 2.82 -7.34 18.17
C ARG A 525 3.62 -6.30 17.40
N ASP A 526 4.92 -6.32 17.66
CA ASP A 526 5.92 -5.41 17.12
C ASP A 526 6.55 -6.05 15.88
N ILE A 527 6.55 -5.30 14.78
CA ILE A 527 7.23 -5.68 13.53
C ILE A 527 8.28 -4.66 13.09
N THR A 528 8.66 -3.71 13.96
CA THR A 528 9.77 -2.77 13.69
C THR A 528 11.11 -3.43 13.32
N PRO A 529 11.46 -4.67 13.77
CA PRO A 529 12.65 -5.37 13.27
C PRO A 529 12.64 -5.71 11.77
N LEU A 530 11.51 -5.54 11.06
CA LEU A 530 11.42 -5.80 9.62
C LEU A 530 11.71 -4.59 8.73
N THR A 531 11.84 -3.39 9.32
CA THR A 531 11.83 -2.09 8.59
C THR A 531 12.88 -1.99 7.47
N ASP A 532 14.08 -2.51 7.70
CA ASP A 532 15.23 -2.42 6.77
C ASP A 532 15.36 -3.64 5.84
N LEU A 533 14.46 -4.62 5.93
CA LEU A 533 14.51 -5.88 5.17
C LEU A 533 13.87 -5.75 3.78
N THR A 534 14.33 -4.76 3.00
CA THR A 534 13.69 -4.30 1.75
C THR A 534 13.65 -5.31 0.59
N ASN A 535 14.28 -6.49 0.75
CA ASN A 535 14.28 -7.58 -0.23
C ASN A 535 13.01 -8.47 -0.19
N PHE A 536 12.06 -8.23 0.71
CA PHE A 536 10.83 -9.03 0.79
C PHE A 536 9.99 -9.00 -0.50
N GLU A 537 9.69 -10.19 -1.03
CA GLU A 537 8.72 -10.43 -2.11
C GLU A 537 7.39 -10.96 -1.51
N MET A 538 7.46 -11.74 -0.42
CA MET A 538 6.31 -12.33 0.28
C MET A 538 6.45 -12.20 1.81
N LEU A 539 5.44 -11.62 2.47
CA LEU A 539 5.38 -11.45 3.92
C LEU A 539 4.02 -11.91 4.49
N VAL A 540 4.06 -12.90 5.38
CA VAL A 540 2.87 -13.64 5.82
C VAL A 540 2.76 -13.59 7.36
N LEU A 541 1.98 -12.64 7.87
CA LEU A 541 1.86 -12.24 9.29
C LEU A 541 0.45 -12.43 9.90
N TRP A 542 -0.49 -13.00 9.15
CA TRP A 542 -1.88 -13.22 9.56
C TRP A 542 -2.05 -14.04 10.86
N GLY A 543 -3.06 -13.76 11.67
CA GLY A 543 -3.29 -14.48 12.94
C GLY A 543 -2.27 -14.12 14.02
N ASN A 544 -1.97 -12.83 14.19
CA ASN A 544 -1.07 -12.31 15.23
C ASN A 544 -1.81 -11.25 16.07
N GLN A 545 -1.08 -10.38 16.76
CA GLN A 545 -1.60 -9.32 17.62
C GLN A 545 -1.01 -7.95 17.20
N ILE A 546 -0.76 -7.78 15.89
CA ILE A 546 -0.17 -6.59 15.27
C ILE A 546 -1.25 -5.51 15.11
N SER A 547 -0.91 -4.25 15.37
CA SER A 547 -1.82 -3.10 15.21
C SER A 547 -1.18 -1.90 14.52
N ASP A 548 0.14 -1.75 14.65
CA ASP A 548 1.00 -0.84 13.89
C ASP A 548 1.67 -1.62 12.76
N ILE A 549 1.62 -1.09 11.52
CA ILE A 549 2.30 -1.66 10.36
C ILE A 549 3.26 -0.68 9.66
N THR A 550 3.64 0.42 10.30
CA THR A 550 4.57 1.43 9.75
C THR A 550 5.89 0.83 9.23
N ALA A 551 6.36 -0.25 9.85
CA ALA A 551 7.55 -1.00 9.41
C ALA A 551 7.47 -1.56 7.98
N VAL A 552 6.28 -1.71 7.37
CA VAL A 552 6.17 -2.20 5.98
C VAL A 552 6.30 -1.11 4.92
N ALA A 553 6.30 0.17 5.28
CA ALA A 553 6.19 1.29 4.33
C ALA A 553 7.31 1.37 3.29
N ASN A 554 8.51 0.86 3.61
CA ASN A 554 9.67 0.86 2.71
C ASN A 554 9.87 -0.49 1.98
N LEU A 555 8.99 -1.48 2.18
CA LEU A 555 9.13 -2.83 1.62
C LEU A 555 8.57 -2.91 0.19
N THR A 556 9.01 -2.00 -0.68
CA THR A 556 8.43 -1.75 -2.01
C THR A 556 8.55 -2.90 -3.01
N ASN A 557 9.33 -3.94 -2.71
CA ASN A 557 9.42 -5.18 -3.50
C ASN A 557 8.29 -6.19 -3.19
N LEU A 558 7.45 -5.94 -2.18
CA LEU A 558 6.38 -6.85 -1.78
C LEU A 558 5.36 -7.07 -2.91
N ARG A 559 5.03 -8.35 -3.14
CA ARG A 559 3.94 -8.81 -4.01
C ARG A 559 2.81 -9.44 -3.21
N ASP A 560 3.14 -10.19 -2.17
CA ASP A 560 2.18 -10.92 -1.34
C ASP A 560 2.28 -10.46 0.13
N LEU A 561 1.25 -9.79 0.64
CA LEU A 561 1.19 -9.28 2.02
C LEU A 561 -0.06 -9.77 2.75
N LEU A 562 0.13 -10.77 3.63
CA LEU A 562 -0.97 -11.46 4.31
C LEU A 562 -1.00 -11.09 5.80
N LEU A 563 -1.84 -10.11 6.16
CA LEU A 563 -2.00 -9.49 7.49
C LEU A 563 -3.36 -9.77 8.17
N SER A 564 -4.24 -10.59 7.57
CA SER A 564 -5.57 -10.91 8.13
C SER A 564 -5.56 -11.46 9.56
N ASN A 565 -6.64 -11.29 10.34
CA ASN A 565 -6.72 -11.71 11.74
C ASN A 565 -5.62 -11.05 12.60
N ASN A 566 -5.66 -9.73 12.69
CA ASN A 566 -4.79 -8.88 13.52
C ASN A 566 -5.65 -7.78 14.19
N GLN A 567 -5.03 -6.66 14.60
CA GLN A 567 -5.66 -5.54 15.31
C GLN A 567 -5.39 -4.20 14.60
N ILE A 568 -5.20 -4.24 13.28
CA ILE A 568 -4.82 -3.11 12.42
C ILE A 568 -6.02 -2.18 12.23
N ARG A 569 -5.78 -0.87 12.27
CA ARG A 569 -6.78 0.19 12.01
C ARG A 569 -6.34 1.17 10.93
N ASP A 570 -5.07 1.52 10.97
CA ASP A 570 -4.39 2.41 10.04
C ASP A 570 -3.63 1.56 9.01
N ILE A 571 -3.79 1.89 7.72
CA ILE A 571 -3.09 1.24 6.60
C ILE A 571 -2.39 2.25 5.67
N THR A 572 -2.14 3.48 6.13
CA THR A 572 -1.36 4.51 5.41
C THR A 572 0.01 3.99 4.95
N ALA A 573 0.64 3.11 5.75
CA ALA A 573 1.89 2.44 5.40
C ALA A 573 1.85 1.59 4.11
N LEU A 574 0.67 1.33 3.52
CA LEU A 574 0.53 0.57 2.28
C LEU A 574 0.56 1.44 1.01
N GLU A 575 0.38 2.76 1.13
CA GLU A 575 0.15 3.71 0.01
C GLU A 575 1.18 3.60 -1.13
N ASN A 576 2.45 3.33 -0.79
CA ASN A 576 3.56 3.28 -1.74
C ASN A 576 3.94 1.85 -2.19
N LEU A 577 3.21 0.81 -1.76
CA LEU A 577 3.53 -0.60 -2.05
C LEU A 577 2.91 -1.08 -3.38
N THR A 578 3.13 -0.31 -4.44
CA THR A 578 2.47 -0.48 -5.75
C THR A 578 2.80 -1.77 -6.50
N ASN A 579 3.75 -2.58 -6.02
CA ASN A 579 4.06 -3.93 -6.55
C ASN A 579 3.16 -5.05 -5.99
N LEU A 580 2.30 -4.75 -5.01
CA LEU A 580 1.39 -5.72 -4.40
C LEU A 580 0.41 -6.33 -5.42
N LYS A 581 0.18 -7.63 -5.27
CA LYS A 581 -0.75 -8.45 -6.06
C LYS A 581 -1.78 -9.17 -5.17
N ASP A 582 -1.33 -9.78 -4.07
CA ASP A 582 -2.21 -10.42 -3.07
C ASP A 582 -2.09 -9.71 -1.72
N LEU A 583 -3.08 -8.88 -1.39
CA LEU A 583 -3.17 -8.14 -0.13
C LEU A 583 -4.32 -8.66 0.72
N ARG A 584 -4.01 -9.18 1.91
CA ARG A 584 -5.02 -9.75 2.82
C ARG A 584 -5.04 -9.07 4.17
N LEU A 585 -6.14 -8.39 4.45
CA LEU A 585 -6.41 -7.55 5.62
C LEU A 585 -7.71 -7.92 6.35
N GLY A 586 -8.45 -8.95 5.91
CA GLY A 586 -9.69 -9.39 6.56
C GLY A 586 -9.54 -9.82 8.02
N SER A 587 -10.57 -9.65 8.86
CA SER A 587 -10.49 -9.70 10.34
C SER A 587 -9.43 -8.73 10.88
N ASN A 588 -9.72 -7.45 10.77
CA ASN A 588 -9.01 -6.35 11.42
C ASN A 588 -10.04 -5.28 11.86
N GLU A 589 -9.60 -4.07 12.20
CA GLU A 589 -10.46 -2.96 12.62
C GLU A 589 -10.39 -1.76 11.65
N ILE A 590 -10.10 -2.02 10.37
CA ILE A 590 -9.92 -1.01 9.32
C ILE A 590 -11.26 -0.36 8.96
N ARG A 591 -11.23 0.96 8.72
CA ARG A 591 -12.39 1.76 8.27
C ARG A 591 -12.10 2.51 6.99
N ASP A 592 -10.95 3.17 6.95
CA ASP A 592 -10.45 3.92 5.81
C ASP A 592 -9.62 2.99 4.92
N ILE A 593 -9.92 2.98 3.62
CA ILE A 593 -9.18 2.26 2.59
C ILE A 593 -8.68 3.16 1.46
N THR A 594 -8.70 4.48 1.63
CA THR A 594 -8.11 5.44 0.69
C THR A 594 -6.62 5.18 0.38
N PRO A 595 -5.77 4.65 1.30
CA PRO A 595 -4.38 4.27 0.98
C PRO A 595 -4.25 3.11 -0.02
N LEU A 596 -5.35 2.45 -0.42
CA LEU A 596 -5.32 1.39 -1.43
C LEU A 596 -5.50 1.91 -2.86
N THR A 597 -5.88 3.18 -3.06
CA THR A 597 -6.37 3.71 -4.35
C THR A 597 -5.40 3.50 -5.52
N ASP A 598 -4.11 3.74 -5.29
CA ASP A 598 -3.07 3.66 -6.33
C ASP A 598 -2.42 2.26 -6.46
N LEU A 599 -2.86 1.26 -5.68
CA LEU A 599 -2.34 -0.11 -5.69
C LEU A 599 -2.90 -0.95 -6.86
N THR A 600 -2.90 -0.35 -8.05
CA THR A 600 -3.54 -0.84 -9.28
C THR A 600 -3.03 -2.18 -9.80
N ASN A 601 -1.90 -2.71 -9.29
CA ASN A 601 -1.40 -4.05 -9.61
C ASN A 601 -2.06 -5.19 -8.79
N LEU A 602 -2.92 -4.87 -7.82
CA LEU A 602 -3.65 -5.87 -7.03
C LEU A 602 -4.53 -6.74 -7.93
N THR A 603 -4.31 -8.06 -7.90
CA THR A 603 -5.20 -9.07 -8.47
C THR A 603 -6.07 -9.73 -7.40
N LYS A 604 -5.67 -9.66 -6.13
CA LYS A 604 -6.40 -10.25 -5.00
C LYS A 604 -6.42 -9.33 -3.79
N LEU A 605 -7.61 -8.98 -3.32
CA LEU A 605 -7.82 -8.09 -2.18
C LEU A 605 -8.82 -8.70 -1.20
N VAL A 606 -8.38 -8.93 0.04
CA VAL A 606 -9.17 -9.63 1.06
C VAL A 606 -9.40 -8.72 2.27
N LEU A 607 -10.59 -8.13 2.37
CA LEU A 607 -10.99 -7.10 3.35
C LEU A 607 -12.15 -7.53 4.28
N TRP A 608 -12.62 -8.77 4.19
CA TRP A 608 -13.76 -9.30 4.96
C TRP A 608 -13.67 -9.08 6.48
N TYR A 609 -14.80 -8.89 7.17
CA TYR A 609 -14.94 -8.62 8.61
C TYR A 609 -13.99 -7.49 9.09
N ASN A 610 -14.14 -6.31 8.49
CA ASN A 610 -13.58 -5.04 8.96
C ASN A 610 -14.74 -4.08 9.31
N GLN A 611 -14.47 -2.77 9.34
CA GLN A 611 -15.45 -1.72 9.69
C GLN A 611 -15.60 -0.72 8.54
N ILE A 612 -15.40 -1.17 7.29
CA ILE A 612 -15.40 -0.34 6.08
C ILE A 612 -16.84 0.03 5.68
N THR A 613 -17.11 1.32 5.49
CA THR A 613 -18.40 1.85 5.02
C THR A 613 -18.35 2.41 3.60
N ASP A 614 -17.19 2.90 3.17
CA ASP A 614 -16.93 3.50 1.86
C ASP A 614 -15.97 2.61 1.06
N VAL A 615 -16.32 2.35 -0.20
CA VAL A 615 -15.56 1.51 -1.14
C VAL A 615 -15.14 2.26 -2.41
N GLY A 616 -15.25 3.60 -2.43
CA GLY A 616 -14.83 4.45 -3.56
C GLY A 616 -13.37 4.27 -3.98
N ALA A 617 -12.47 3.99 -3.03
CA ALA A 617 -11.04 3.72 -3.29
C ALA A 617 -10.81 2.48 -4.19
N LEU A 618 -11.77 1.55 -4.27
CA LEU A 618 -11.62 0.32 -5.05
C LEU A 618 -11.87 0.51 -6.55
N VAL A 619 -12.47 1.63 -6.97
CA VAL A 619 -12.89 1.86 -8.38
C VAL A 619 -11.71 1.86 -9.36
N GLY A 620 -10.53 2.29 -8.91
CA GLY A 620 -9.29 2.29 -9.71
C GLY A 620 -8.63 0.92 -9.87
N LEU A 621 -9.01 -0.07 -9.06
CA LEU A 621 -8.33 -1.38 -8.95
C LEU A 621 -8.81 -2.37 -10.03
N VAL A 622 -8.75 -1.93 -11.29
CA VAL A 622 -9.32 -2.64 -12.45
C VAL A 622 -8.70 -4.01 -12.73
N ASN A 623 -7.51 -4.32 -12.18
CA ASN A 623 -6.83 -5.61 -12.33
C ASN A 623 -7.26 -6.69 -11.31
N LEU A 624 -8.20 -6.39 -10.39
CA LEU A 624 -8.68 -7.37 -9.41
C LEU A 624 -9.36 -8.57 -10.09
N GLU A 625 -8.92 -9.77 -9.75
CA GLU A 625 -9.54 -11.06 -10.10
C GLU A 625 -10.44 -11.57 -8.95
N GLU A 626 -10.03 -11.31 -7.71
CA GLU A 626 -10.74 -11.72 -6.48
C GLU A 626 -10.82 -10.57 -5.45
N LEU A 627 -12.02 -10.23 -5.00
CA LEU A 627 -12.30 -9.22 -3.98
C LEU A 627 -13.21 -9.79 -2.88
N TYR A 628 -12.78 -9.72 -1.62
CA TYR A 628 -13.57 -10.20 -0.49
C TYR A 628 -13.90 -9.08 0.49
N LEU A 629 -15.19 -8.84 0.74
CA LEU A 629 -15.75 -7.75 1.53
C LEU A 629 -16.79 -8.22 2.57
N GLU A 630 -17.13 -9.53 2.64
CA GLU A 630 -18.15 -10.08 3.55
C GLU A 630 -17.98 -9.56 4.99
N GLY A 631 -19.07 -9.15 5.65
CA GLY A 631 -19.03 -8.73 7.06
C GLY A 631 -18.56 -7.28 7.30
N ASN A 632 -18.49 -6.44 6.27
CA ASN A 632 -18.31 -4.99 6.40
C ASN A 632 -19.66 -4.22 6.36
N PRO A 633 -19.80 -3.09 7.07
CA PRO A 633 -21.00 -2.24 7.08
C PRO A 633 -21.09 -1.32 5.84
N ILE A 634 -21.04 -1.89 4.63
CA ILE A 634 -21.09 -1.13 3.37
C ILE A 634 -22.56 -0.86 3.00
N GLU A 635 -22.93 0.42 2.87
CA GLU A 635 -24.29 0.83 2.48
C GLU A 635 -24.43 1.22 1.00
N ASP A 636 -23.39 1.78 0.38
CA ASP A 636 -23.37 2.10 -1.05
C ASP A 636 -22.51 1.10 -1.85
N LEU A 637 -23.15 0.44 -2.81
CA LEU A 637 -22.53 -0.54 -3.70
C LEU A 637 -22.29 0.02 -5.11
N SER A 638 -22.61 1.29 -5.37
CA SER A 638 -22.37 1.96 -6.66
C SER A 638 -20.88 1.99 -7.08
N PRO A 639 -19.88 2.08 -6.18
CA PRO A 639 -18.47 1.94 -6.56
C PRO A 639 -18.15 0.51 -7.05
N LEU A 640 -18.75 -0.52 -6.46
CA LEU A 640 -18.55 -1.91 -6.87
C LEU A 640 -19.25 -2.23 -8.19
N GLN A 641 -20.43 -1.64 -8.45
CA GLN A 641 -21.08 -1.69 -9.76
C GLN A 641 -20.21 -1.04 -10.85
N THR A 642 -19.52 0.06 -10.53
CA THR A 642 -18.58 0.73 -11.44
C THR A 642 -17.33 -0.13 -11.69
N LEU A 643 -16.78 -0.77 -10.64
CA LEU A 643 -15.66 -1.69 -10.76
C LEU A 643 -16.01 -2.92 -11.61
N LEU A 644 -17.18 -3.54 -11.42
CA LEU A 644 -17.67 -4.67 -12.23
C LEU A 644 -17.94 -4.29 -13.69
N ALA A 645 -18.32 -3.04 -13.98
CA ALA A 645 -18.46 -2.56 -15.34
C ALA A 645 -17.10 -2.46 -16.07
N ASN A 646 -16.05 -2.11 -15.35
CA ASN A 646 -14.67 -2.04 -15.87
C ASN A 646 -13.98 -3.43 -15.90
N ASN A 647 -14.31 -4.33 -14.97
CA ASN A 647 -13.82 -5.70 -14.93
C ASN A 647 -14.97 -6.71 -14.69
N PRO A 648 -15.59 -7.22 -15.78
CA PRO A 648 -16.72 -8.15 -15.68
C PRO A 648 -16.37 -9.58 -15.22
N ASN A 649 -15.09 -9.91 -14.98
CA ASN A 649 -14.64 -11.23 -14.54
C ASN A 649 -14.30 -11.29 -13.04
N LEU A 650 -14.26 -10.13 -12.37
CA LEU A 650 -13.98 -10.00 -10.95
C LEU A 650 -14.95 -10.83 -10.09
N GLN A 651 -14.40 -11.72 -9.26
CA GLN A 651 -15.17 -12.47 -8.27
C GLN A 651 -15.30 -11.66 -6.99
N ILE A 652 -16.54 -11.41 -6.55
CA ILE A 652 -16.86 -10.73 -5.29
C ILE A 652 -17.65 -11.69 -4.39
N ASP A 653 -17.34 -11.72 -3.09
CA ASP A 653 -17.99 -12.60 -2.10
C ASP A 653 -19.37 -12.12 -1.62
N ILE A 654 -19.66 -10.82 -1.72
CA ILE A 654 -20.96 -10.22 -1.45
C ILE A 654 -21.82 -10.09 -2.72
N GLU A 655 -23.15 -10.22 -2.56
CA GLU A 655 -24.10 -10.00 -3.65
C GLU A 655 -24.15 -8.50 -4.00
N VAL A 656 -23.37 -8.10 -5.02
CA VAL A 656 -23.55 -6.79 -5.67
C VAL A 656 -24.75 -6.91 -6.62
N PRO A 657 -25.89 -6.25 -6.33
CA PRO A 657 -27.03 -6.31 -7.22
C PRO A 657 -26.67 -5.68 -8.58
N PRO A 658 -27.23 -6.16 -9.70
CA PRO A 658 -27.02 -5.53 -11.00
C PRO A 658 -27.46 -4.06 -10.94
N PRO A 659 -26.86 -3.15 -11.75
CA PRO A 659 -27.19 -1.73 -11.73
C PRO A 659 -28.69 -1.47 -11.82
N THR A 660 -29.30 -1.20 -10.67
CA THR A 660 -30.72 -0.83 -10.59
C THR A 660 -30.87 0.54 -11.21
N GLY A 661 -31.90 0.71 -12.04
CA GLY A 661 -32.30 2.04 -12.52
C GLY A 661 -32.42 3.00 -11.33
N LEU A 662 -31.95 4.23 -11.51
CA LEU A 662 -31.70 5.21 -10.45
C LEU A 662 -32.82 5.25 -9.38
N THR A 663 -32.44 5.20 -8.10
CA THR A 663 -33.38 5.22 -6.97
C THR A 663 -33.05 6.33 -5.98
N LEU A 664 -34.04 6.75 -5.19
CA LEU A 664 -33.85 7.67 -4.05
C LEU A 664 -34.08 6.90 -2.74
N ARG A 665 -33.22 7.14 -1.74
CA ARG A 665 -33.35 6.54 -0.41
C ARG A 665 -33.29 7.62 0.70
N PRO A 666 -34.31 7.74 1.57
CA PRO A 666 -35.59 7.01 1.56
C PRO A 666 -36.45 7.28 0.31
N THR A 667 -37.34 6.35 -0.02
CA THR A 667 -38.22 6.39 -1.21
C THR A 667 -39.45 7.28 -1.04
N THR A 668 -39.66 7.83 0.15
CA THR A 668 -40.71 8.80 0.48
C THR A 668 -40.16 9.86 1.44
N ILE A 669 -40.79 11.04 1.42
CA ILE A 669 -40.59 12.12 2.39
C ILE A 669 -41.97 12.45 2.93
N ALA A 670 -42.08 12.91 4.19
CA ALA A 670 -43.34 13.43 4.71
C ALA A 670 -43.68 14.77 4.05
N ASP A 671 -44.97 15.04 3.85
CA ASP A 671 -45.46 16.36 3.46
C ASP A 671 -44.94 17.45 4.41
N GLN A 672 -44.65 18.64 3.86
CA GLN A 672 -44.03 19.74 4.59
C GLN A 672 -45.01 20.89 4.76
N THR A 673 -45.09 21.42 5.97
CA THR A 673 -45.83 22.64 6.29
C THR A 673 -44.86 23.65 6.88
N PHE A 674 -44.79 24.83 6.26
CA PHE A 674 -43.99 25.97 6.73
C PHE A 674 -44.92 27.17 6.95
N VAL A 675 -44.41 28.20 7.63
CA VAL A 675 -45.17 29.42 7.96
C VAL A 675 -44.49 30.62 7.31
N VAL A 676 -45.26 31.57 6.76
CA VAL A 676 -44.74 32.81 6.18
C VAL A 676 -43.80 33.55 7.15
N ASP A 677 -42.76 34.16 6.61
CA ASP A 677 -41.72 34.93 7.32
C ASP A 677 -40.90 34.17 8.38
N ARG A 678 -41.13 32.85 8.54
CA ARG A 678 -40.33 31.99 9.43
C ARG A 678 -39.28 31.20 8.65
N ALA A 679 -38.01 31.42 9.00
CA ALA A 679 -36.89 30.68 8.42
C ALA A 679 -37.02 29.18 8.72
N ILE A 680 -37.01 28.34 7.68
CA ILE A 680 -37.22 26.90 7.85
C ILE A 680 -35.95 26.21 8.39
N ALA A 681 -36.15 25.15 9.18
CA ALA A 681 -35.05 24.23 9.49
C ALA A 681 -34.54 23.59 8.18
N PRO A 682 -33.22 23.57 7.90
CA PRO A 682 -32.71 23.07 6.62
C PRO A 682 -33.07 21.60 6.36
N LEU A 683 -33.89 21.36 5.34
CA LEU A 683 -34.41 20.05 4.98
C LEU A 683 -33.47 19.38 3.96
N VAL A 684 -32.77 18.33 4.39
CA VAL A 684 -31.89 17.53 3.52
C VAL A 684 -32.70 16.43 2.84
N LEU A 685 -32.76 16.47 1.51
CA LEU A 685 -33.52 15.52 0.68
C LEU A 685 -32.71 14.23 0.39
N PRO A 686 -33.37 13.10 0.09
CA PRO A 686 -32.76 11.79 -0.17
C PRO A 686 -31.57 11.80 -1.13
N GLN A 687 -30.60 10.92 -0.91
CA GLN A 687 -29.52 10.69 -1.88
C GLN A 687 -29.97 9.73 -2.97
N ALA A 688 -29.44 9.92 -4.19
CA ALA A 688 -29.60 8.96 -5.28
C ALA A 688 -28.64 7.78 -5.13
N THR A 689 -29.09 6.57 -5.45
CA THR A 689 -28.28 5.35 -5.50
C THR A 689 -28.68 4.45 -6.67
N GLY A 690 -27.72 3.71 -7.22
CA GLY A 690 -27.83 3.07 -8.54
C GLY A 690 -27.54 4.05 -9.68
N GLY A 691 -27.78 3.64 -10.93
CA GLY A 691 -27.40 4.45 -12.10
C GLY A 691 -25.89 4.71 -12.22
N THR A 692 -25.53 5.78 -12.92
CA THR A 692 -24.14 6.15 -13.27
C THR A 692 -23.74 7.47 -12.61
N ALA A 693 -22.82 7.46 -11.64
CA ALA A 693 -22.30 8.69 -11.03
C ALA A 693 -21.49 9.55 -12.04
N PRO A 694 -21.39 10.89 -11.86
CA PRO A 694 -21.97 11.71 -10.79
C PRO A 694 -23.48 11.97 -10.95
N TYR A 695 -24.13 12.30 -9.83
CA TYR A 695 -25.54 12.65 -9.79
C TYR A 695 -25.76 14.16 -9.78
N THR A 696 -26.84 14.60 -10.44
CA THR A 696 -27.36 15.98 -10.37
C THR A 696 -28.75 15.97 -9.74
N TYR A 697 -29.10 17.06 -9.05
CA TYR A 697 -30.32 17.15 -8.24
C TYR A 697 -31.09 18.44 -8.55
N THR A 698 -32.42 18.35 -8.63
CA THR A 698 -33.31 19.50 -8.83
C THR A 698 -34.58 19.35 -7.99
N LEU A 699 -35.21 20.47 -7.64
CA LEU A 699 -36.50 20.53 -6.95
C LEU A 699 -37.37 21.57 -7.64
N SER A 700 -38.62 21.23 -7.97
CA SER A 700 -39.55 22.17 -8.63
C SER A 700 -41.03 21.78 -8.40
N PRO A 701 -41.96 22.74 -8.20
CA PRO A 701 -41.69 24.15 -7.94
C PRO A 701 -41.03 24.36 -6.56
N ILE A 702 -40.47 25.56 -6.35
CA ILE A 702 -39.97 26.01 -5.06
C ILE A 702 -40.81 27.23 -4.65
N PRO A 703 -41.44 27.25 -3.45
CA PRO A 703 -42.16 28.41 -2.95
C PRO A 703 -41.27 29.66 -2.85
N GLU A 704 -41.89 30.83 -3.01
CA GLU A 704 -41.18 32.12 -2.96
C GLU A 704 -40.49 32.31 -1.60
N GLY A 705 -39.22 32.75 -1.63
CA GLY A 705 -38.38 32.91 -0.44
C GLY A 705 -37.62 31.64 0.01
N LEU A 706 -37.90 30.47 -0.58
CA LEU A 706 -37.12 29.25 -0.39
C LEU A 706 -36.09 29.04 -1.52
N VAL A 707 -34.99 28.33 -1.19
CA VAL A 707 -33.87 28.03 -2.08
C VAL A 707 -33.42 26.58 -1.88
N PHE A 708 -33.26 25.85 -2.98
CA PHE A 708 -32.70 24.50 -3.00
C PHE A 708 -31.24 24.50 -3.45
N ASN A 709 -30.34 23.97 -2.61
CA ASN A 709 -28.95 23.74 -2.97
C ASN A 709 -28.75 22.29 -3.44
N ALA A 710 -28.53 22.11 -4.74
CA ALA A 710 -28.32 20.81 -5.37
C ALA A 710 -27.07 20.07 -4.89
N SER A 711 -26.00 20.75 -4.46
CA SER A 711 -24.75 20.09 -4.03
C SER A 711 -24.85 19.51 -2.62
N THR A 712 -25.65 20.12 -1.74
CA THR A 712 -25.90 19.64 -0.37
C THR A 712 -27.27 18.95 -0.21
N ARG A 713 -28.03 18.83 -1.31
CA ARG A 713 -29.42 18.33 -1.35
C ARG A 713 -30.35 19.05 -0.37
N THR A 714 -30.11 20.33 -0.05
CA THR A 714 -30.79 21.03 1.05
C THR A 714 -31.79 22.07 0.56
N LEU A 715 -33.04 22.01 1.03
CA LEU A 715 -34.01 23.10 0.95
C LEU A 715 -33.90 23.99 2.21
N SER A 716 -33.81 25.30 2.03
CA SER A 716 -33.68 26.29 3.11
C SER A 716 -34.23 27.65 2.68
N GLY A 717 -34.37 28.60 3.61
CA GLY A 717 -34.85 29.95 3.33
C GLY A 717 -36.00 30.36 4.25
N THR A 718 -36.72 31.41 3.86
CA THR A 718 -37.84 31.99 4.61
C THR A 718 -38.96 32.26 3.61
N PRO A 719 -40.11 31.55 3.67
CA PRO A 719 -41.13 31.68 2.64
C PRO A 719 -41.91 33.00 2.80
N THR A 720 -42.15 33.72 1.70
CA THR A 720 -42.66 35.12 1.74
C THR A 720 -44.13 35.27 1.38
N THR A 721 -44.78 34.24 0.85
CA THR A 721 -46.19 34.30 0.41
C THR A 721 -46.97 33.04 0.80
N PRO A 722 -48.20 33.16 1.32
CA PRO A 722 -49.04 32.00 1.64
C PRO A 722 -49.35 31.17 0.39
N ALA A 723 -49.30 29.84 0.52
CA ALA A 723 -49.49 28.93 -0.60
C ALA A 723 -50.21 27.63 -0.16
N PRO A 724 -51.26 27.19 -0.87
CA PRO A 724 -51.88 25.90 -0.60
C PRO A 724 -50.91 24.75 -0.89
N ALA A 725 -51.19 23.57 -0.32
CA ALA A 725 -50.43 22.34 -0.54
C ALA A 725 -50.13 22.11 -2.04
N THR A 726 -48.85 22.23 -2.39
CA THR A 726 -48.36 22.20 -3.77
C THR A 726 -47.37 21.04 -3.94
N ASP A 727 -47.60 20.20 -4.95
CA ASP A 727 -46.74 19.03 -5.24
C ASP A 727 -45.32 19.46 -5.67
N ALA A 728 -44.35 19.35 -4.77
CA ALA A 728 -42.94 19.56 -5.07
C ALA A 728 -42.31 18.27 -5.60
N THR A 729 -41.75 18.33 -6.81
CA THR A 729 -41.05 17.21 -7.45
C THR A 729 -39.55 17.35 -7.24
N TYR A 730 -38.99 16.46 -6.42
CA TYR A 730 -37.54 16.28 -6.28
C TYR A 730 -37.07 15.28 -7.33
N THR A 731 -36.11 15.66 -8.16
CA THR A 731 -35.54 14.82 -9.23
C THR A 731 -34.05 14.65 -9.02
N ALA A 732 -33.59 13.39 -9.08
CA ALA A 732 -32.18 13.08 -9.30
C ALA A 732 -32.00 12.56 -10.73
N THR A 733 -30.90 12.96 -11.37
CA THR A 733 -30.50 12.51 -12.71
C THR A 733 -29.04 12.07 -12.68
N ASP A 734 -28.74 10.94 -13.30
CA ASP A 734 -27.40 10.36 -13.38
C ASP A 734 -26.63 10.81 -14.64
N ALA A 735 -25.36 10.43 -14.75
CA ALA A 735 -24.49 10.78 -15.88
C ALA A 735 -24.82 10.04 -17.20
N ALA A 736 -25.85 9.20 -17.22
CA ALA A 736 -26.40 8.52 -18.39
C ALA A 736 -27.80 9.07 -18.77
N ASP A 737 -28.16 10.25 -18.27
CA ASP A 737 -29.47 10.92 -18.41
C ASP A 737 -30.67 10.10 -17.85
N ALA A 738 -30.42 9.05 -17.05
CA ALA A 738 -31.49 8.36 -16.35
C ALA A 738 -31.92 9.19 -15.13
N SER A 739 -33.24 9.37 -14.96
CA SER A 739 -33.80 10.20 -13.89
C SER A 739 -34.83 9.47 -13.04
N VAL A 740 -34.90 9.84 -11.77
CA VAL A 740 -35.90 9.35 -10.80
C VAL A 740 -36.47 10.52 -10.02
N THR A 741 -37.77 10.46 -9.76
CA THR A 741 -38.52 11.51 -9.07
C THR A 741 -39.14 11.01 -7.76
N LEU A 742 -39.26 11.93 -6.81
CA LEU A 742 -40.01 11.78 -5.57
C LEU A 742 -40.86 13.03 -5.38
N THR A 743 -42.15 12.84 -5.12
CA THR A 743 -43.13 13.92 -4.89
C THR A 743 -43.55 13.99 -3.43
N PHE A 744 -43.62 15.20 -2.88
CA PHE A 744 -44.19 15.51 -1.57
C PHE A 744 -44.85 16.89 -1.65
N THR A 745 -45.90 17.17 -0.86
CA THR A 745 -46.49 18.50 -0.86
C THR A 745 -45.71 19.47 0.02
N ILE A 746 -45.66 20.74 -0.38
CA ILE A 746 -45.26 21.86 0.47
C ILE A 746 -46.48 22.78 0.63
N THR A 747 -46.85 23.06 1.87
CA THR A 747 -47.88 24.04 2.26
C THR A 747 -47.19 25.22 2.95
N ILE A 748 -47.55 26.45 2.59
CA ILE A 748 -47.10 27.66 3.29
C ILE A 748 -48.32 28.29 3.97
N GLU A 749 -48.42 28.12 5.29
CA GLU A 749 -49.49 28.68 6.11
C GLU A 749 -49.21 30.14 6.50
N VAL A 750 -50.28 30.90 6.72
CA VAL A 750 -50.21 32.30 7.19
C VAL A 750 -49.57 32.40 8.57
N ASN A 751 -48.76 33.43 8.81
CA ASN A 751 -48.17 33.67 10.12
C ASN A 751 -49.18 34.31 11.07
N LEU A 752 -49.71 33.53 12.02
CA LEU A 752 -50.67 34.01 13.04
C LEU A 752 -49.99 34.40 14.37
N ASP A 753 -48.71 34.07 14.53
CA ASP A 753 -47.81 34.53 15.60
C ASP A 753 -47.15 35.82 15.08
N VAL A 754 -47.90 36.91 15.20
CA VAL A 754 -47.56 38.24 14.63
C VAL A 754 -46.52 38.95 15.48
N ASN A 755 -46.42 38.58 16.76
CA ASN A 755 -45.49 39.16 17.72
C ASN A 755 -44.09 38.49 17.67
N SER A 756 -44.00 37.29 17.11
CA SER A 756 -42.79 36.46 16.95
C SER A 756 -42.17 35.88 18.24
N ASP A 757 -42.95 35.69 19.32
CA ASP A 757 -42.48 35.03 20.55
C ASP A 757 -42.41 33.50 20.47
N GLY A 758 -43.06 32.89 19.48
CA GLY A 758 -43.11 31.43 19.28
C GLY A 758 -44.47 30.79 19.57
N LYS A 759 -45.53 31.57 19.85
CA LYS A 759 -46.90 31.10 20.06
C LYS A 759 -47.91 31.93 19.27
N VAL A 760 -49.11 31.37 19.09
CA VAL A 760 -50.29 32.13 18.69
C VAL A 760 -51.17 32.27 19.95
N ASP A 761 -51.08 33.40 20.65
CA ASP A 761 -51.83 33.61 21.89
C ASP A 761 -52.50 35.01 21.98
N VAL A 762 -53.03 35.35 23.15
CA VAL A 762 -53.79 36.59 23.39
C VAL A 762 -52.98 37.86 23.07
N LEU A 763 -51.65 37.80 23.12
CA LEU A 763 -50.76 38.90 22.78
C LEU A 763 -50.82 39.24 21.27
N ASP A 764 -50.98 38.26 20.40
CA ASP A 764 -51.10 38.47 18.95
C ASP A 764 -52.38 39.25 18.59
N LEU A 765 -53.49 38.93 19.26
CA LEU A 765 -54.73 39.72 19.14
C LEU A 765 -54.54 41.17 19.56
N VAL A 766 -53.71 41.44 20.58
CA VAL A 766 -53.38 42.81 20.98
C VAL A 766 -52.53 43.49 19.92
N TRP A 767 -51.53 42.81 19.36
CA TRP A 767 -50.68 43.35 18.28
C TRP A 767 -51.47 43.71 17.02
N VAL A 768 -52.42 42.86 16.60
CA VAL A 768 -53.34 43.20 15.49
C VAL A 768 -54.26 44.38 15.87
N ALA A 769 -54.77 44.43 17.10
CA ALA A 769 -55.67 45.51 17.54
C ALA A 769 -54.99 46.88 17.70
N VAL A 770 -53.71 46.95 18.11
CA VAL A 770 -52.96 48.23 18.13
C VAL A 770 -52.48 48.63 16.73
N SER A 771 -52.27 47.66 15.83
CA SER A 771 -51.88 47.89 14.43
C SER A 771 -53.08 48.15 13.50
N TYR A 772 -54.30 48.17 14.04
CA TYR A 772 -55.54 48.26 13.28
C TYR A 772 -55.61 49.49 12.37
N GLN A 773 -56.10 49.32 11.14
CA GLN A 773 -56.13 50.30 10.04
C GLN A 773 -54.78 50.72 9.46
N MET A 774 -53.65 50.11 9.86
CA MET A 774 -52.37 50.27 9.15
C MET A 774 -52.43 49.71 7.73
N ARG A 775 -51.59 50.25 6.85
CA ARG A 775 -51.55 49.94 5.41
C ARG A 775 -50.11 49.90 4.91
N GLY A 776 -49.77 48.88 4.14
CA GLY A 776 -48.44 48.70 3.55
C GLY A 776 -48.09 47.22 3.42
N ASP A 777 -47.17 46.92 2.52
CA ASP A 777 -46.73 45.55 2.26
C ASP A 777 -45.86 45.03 3.43
N GLY A 778 -46.07 43.77 3.85
CA GLY A 778 -45.25 43.13 4.88
C GLY A 778 -45.48 43.63 6.31
N LEU A 779 -46.69 44.06 6.66
CA LEU A 779 -47.06 44.36 8.04
C LEU A 779 -47.27 43.04 8.81
N PRO A 780 -46.58 42.77 9.94
CA PRO A 780 -46.73 41.49 10.66
C PRO A 780 -48.15 41.18 11.14
N ALA A 781 -49.00 42.21 11.30
CA ALA A 781 -50.39 42.11 11.70
C ALA A 781 -51.40 41.96 10.54
N ASP A 782 -50.93 42.02 9.28
CA ASP A 782 -51.70 41.77 8.06
C ASP A 782 -51.54 40.29 7.68
N VAL A 783 -52.25 39.44 8.40
CA VAL A 783 -52.06 37.97 8.35
C VAL A 783 -52.83 37.32 7.21
N ASN A 784 -53.81 38.03 6.62
CA ASN A 784 -54.43 37.61 5.36
C ASN A 784 -53.68 38.12 4.11
N VAL A 785 -52.72 39.04 4.29
CA VAL A 785 -51.90 39.69 3.26
C VAL A 785 -52.76 40.46 2.23
N ASP A 786 -53.78 41.20 2.71
CA ASP A 786 -54.63 42.08 1.89
C ASP A 786 -54.12 43.53 1.77
N GLY A 787 -53.05 43.87 2.51
CA GLY A 787 -52.38 45.18 2.53
C GLY A 787 -52.97 46.14 3.55
N VAL A 788 -53.93 45.71 4.38
CA VAL A 788 -54.67 46.54 5.35
C VAL A 788 -54.98 45.76 6.61
N VAL A 789 -54.33 46.05 7.73
CA VAL A 789 -54.65 45.42 9.02
C VAL A 789 -56.11 45.74 9.41
N ASN A 790 -56.99 44.74 9.37
CA ASN A 790 -58.43 44.92 9.52
C ASN A 790 -59.08 43.80 10.35
N VAL A 791 -60.42 43.78 10.40
CA VAL A 791 -61.17 42.83 11.23
C VAL A 791 -61.03 41.38 10.75
N GLN A 792 -60.64 41.16 9.49
CA GLN A 792 -60.33 39.83 8.98
C GLN A 792 -59.09 39.23 9.65
N ASP A 793 -58.06 40.04 9.93
CA ASP A 793 -56.85 39.61 10.64
C ASP A 793 -57.14 39.27 12.10
N LEU A 794 -57.94 40.12 12.77
CA LEU A 794 -58.45 39.84 14.12
C LEU A 794 -59.23 38.51 14.15
N VAL A 795 -60.06 38.26 13.14
CA VAL A 795 -60.82 37.00 13.02
C VAL A 795 -59.92 35.80 12.70
N ALA A 796 -58.85 35.97 11.92
CA ALA A 796 -57.91 34.90 11.60
C ALA A 796 -57.14 34.46 12.87
N VAL A 797 -56.53 35.40 13.58
CA VAL A 797 -55.81 35.11 14.84
C VAL A 797 -56.77 34.61 15.92
N ALA A 798 -57.95 35.23 16.09
CA ALA A 798 -58.95 34.81 17.09
C ALA A 798 -59.53 33.39 16.88
N ASN A 799 -59.37 32.83 15.67
CA ASN A 799 -59.81 31.48 15.35
C ASN A 799 -58.72 30.41 15.58
N ALA A 800 -57.45 30.80 15.68
CA ALA A 800 -56.35 29.88 15.95
C ALA A 800 -56.07 29.69 17.45
N ILE A 801 -56.33 30.72 18.27
CA ILE A 801 -56.15 30.65 19.73
C ILE A 801 -57.24 29.76 20.36
N ASP A 802 -56.84 28.80 21.20
CA ASP A 802 -57.79 27.89 21.86
C ASP A 802 -58.54 28.57 23.02
N ALA A 803 -59.74 28.07 23.30
CA ALA A 803 -60.72 28.72 24.17
C ALA A 803 -60.44 28.59 25.68
N GLU A 804 -59.42 27.86 26.10
CA GLU A 804 -59.10 27.61 27.52
C GLU A 804 -58.04 28.56 28.10
N ASP A 805 -57.24 29.24 27.27
CA ASP A 805 -56.19 30.18 27.73
C ASP A 805 -56.75 31.47 28.37
N VAL A 806 -58.06 31.72 28.25
CA VAL A 806 -58.73 32.98 28.64
C VAL A 806 -59.05 33.04 30.15
N LEU A 807 -58.02 32.86 30.99
CA LEU A 807 -58.14 33.09 32.44
C LEU A 807 -58.11 34.59 32.76
N PRO A 808 -59.15 35.19 33.40
CA PRO A 808 -59.25 36.64 33.60
C PRO A 808 -58.09 37.31 34.38
N ALA A 809 -57.35 36.53 35.18
CA ALA A 809 -56.16 37.03 35.88
C ALA A 809 -54.94 37.15 34.96
N LYS A 810 -54.70 36.13 34.11
CA LYS A 810 -53.60 36.08 33.14
C LYS A 810 -53.75 37.18 32.09
N VAL A 811 -54.98 37.35 31.58
CA VAL A 811 -55.40 38.45 30.70
C VAL A 811 -55.04 39.83 31.26
N ALA A 812 -55.17 40.07 32.56
CA ALA A 812 -54.88 41.40 33.13
C ALA A 812 -53.38 41.73 33.18
N GLU A 813 -52.53 40.72 33.32
CA GLU A 813 -51.07 40.84 33.36
C GLU A 813 -50.49 40.95 31.93
N GLU A 814 -50.99 40.13 31.00
CA GLU A 814 -50.61 40.15 29.59
C GLU A 814 -51.07 41.43 28.87
N VAL A 815 -52.28 41.94 29.17
CA VAL A 815 -52.74 43.26 28.67
C VAL A 815 -51.89 44.42 29.21
N ALA A 816 -51.44 44.36 30.46
CA ALA A 816 -50.58 45.42 31.01
C ALA A 816 -49.19 45.42 30.33
N LEU A 817 -48.60 44.23 30.12
CA LEU A 817 -47.33 44.07 29.40
C LEU A 817 -47.43 44.52 27.94
N ALA A 818 -48.52 44.17 27.25
CA ALA A 818 -48.76 44.60 25.87
C ALA A 818 -49.00 46.12 25.77
N ALA A 819 -49.66 46.74 26.75
CA ALA A 819 -49.84 48.18 26.82
C ALA A 819 -48.52 48.93 27.12
N GLU A 820 -47.66 48.42 28.01
CA GLU A 820 -46.28 48.95 28.18
C GLU A 820 -45.45 48.77 26.90
N THR A 821 -45.61 47.66 26.17
CA THR A 821 -44.88 47.40 24.91
C THR A 821 -45.33 48.34 23.78
N ALA A 822 -46.63 48.56 23.64
CA ALA A 822 -47.18 49.54 22.69
C ALA A 822 -46.76 50.99 23.04
N ALA A 823 -46.66 51.33 24.33
CA ALA A 823 -46.18 52.64 24.77
C ALA A 823 -44.66 52.81 24.61
N ALA A 824 -43.86 51.74 24.72
CA ALA A 824 -42.41 51.80 24.57
C ALA A 824 -41.95 52.15 23.14
N LEU A 825 -42.77 51.85 22.13
CA LEU A 825 -42.50 52.20 20.72
C LEU A 825 -42.45 53.72 20.46
N ASP A 826 -43.07 54.54 21.33
CA ASP A 826 -43.09 56.01 21.21
C ASP A 826 -41.76 56.67 21.66
N GLY A 827 -40.85 55.92 22.29
CA GLY A 827 -39.67 56.46 22.99
C GLY A 827 -38.30 56.24 22.33
N ALA A 828 -38.21 55.50 21.21
CA ALA A 828 -36.95 54.92 20.71
C ALA A 828 -36.00 55.89 19.93
N ALA A 829 -35.87 57.14 20.38
CA ALA A 829 -35.05 58.17 19.75
C ALA A 829 -33.55 58.14 20.16
N GLY A 830 -32.89 56.98 20.06
CA GLY A 830 -31.42 56.91 19.95
C GLY A 830 -30.63 56.16 21.04
N ALA A 831 -30.71 54.82 21.04
CA ALA A 831 -29.64 53.93 21.51
C ALA A 831 -29.70 52.58 20.77
N PRO A 832 -28.58 51.89 20.50
CA PRO A 832 -28.57 50.71 19.64
C PRO A 832 -29.05 49.44 20.36
N MET A 833 -30.10 48.81 19.86
CA MET A 833 -30.57 47.48 20.28
C MET A 833 -30.14 46.42 19.27
N ILE A 834 -29.65 45.28 19.76
CA ILE A 834 -29.15 44.18 18.91
C ILE A 834 -30.31 43.22 18.59
N GLY A 835 -30.86 43.35 17.38
CA GLY A 835 -31.53 42.28 16.65
C GLY A 835 -32.89 41.81 17.16
N PHE A 836 -33.95 42.58 16.85
CA PHE A 836 -35.25 42.08 16.40
C PHE A 836 -35.90 43.14 15.48
N ASN A 837 -36.80 42.75 14.58
CA ASN A 837 -37.33 43.63 13.52
C ASN A 837 -38.34 44.65 14.07
N THR A 838 -38.09 45.95 13.86
CA THR A 838 -39.00 47.04 14.24
C THR A 838 -40.00 47.36 13.13
N PRO A 839 -41.32 47.47 13.42
CA PRO A 839 -42.30 47.99 12.46
C PRO A 839 -42.01 49.45 12.04
N PRO A 840 -42.55 49.91 10.89
CA PRO A 840 -42.49 51.32 10.51
C PRO A 840 -43.21 52.24 11.52
N GLN A 841 -42.68 53.46 11.66
CA GLN A 841 -43.10 54.53 12.57
C GLN A 841 -44.59 54.53 12.98
N MET A 842 -44.91 53.97 14.16
CA MET A 842 -46.16 54.29 14.85
C MET A 842 -46.07 55.70 15.42
N ALA A 843 -47.07 56.55 15.17
CA ALA A 843 -47.05 57.94 15.60
C ALA A 843 -47.91 58.17 16.86
N SER A 844 -47.28 58.44 18.01
CA SER A 844 -47.88 58.92 19.27
C SER A 844 -48.92 58.02 19.95
N GLY A 845 -48.86 57.93 21.28
CA GLY A 845 -49.80 57.15 22.10
C GLY A 845 -51.30 57.43 21.92
N ILE A 846 -51.69 58.54 21.28
CA ILE A 846 -53.10 58.81 20.88
C ILE A 846 -53.60 57.79 19.84
N THR A 847 -52.72 57.33 18.95
CA THR A 847 -53.09 56.47 17.81
C THR A 847 -53.41 55.05 18.25
N ALA A 848 -52.65 54.47 19.18
CA ALA A 848 -52.92 53.12 19.69
C ALA A 848 -54.30 52.99 20.37
N TYR A 849 -54.70 53.99 21.17
CA TYR A 849 -56.04 54.07 21.75
C TYR A 849 -57.13 54.16 20.65
N GLY A 850 -56.91 54.97 19.61
CA GLY A 850 -57.80 55.08 18.46
C GLY A 850 -57.95 53.76 17.67
N ASN A 851 -56.83 53.09 17.42
CA ASN A 851 -56.80 51.82 16.68
C ASN A 851 -57.55 50.72 17.44
N VAL A 852 -57.30 50.57 18.75
CA VAL A 852 -58.01 49.59 19.60
C VAL A 852 -59.49 49.94 19.73
N ALA A 853 -59.87 51.23 19.78
CA ALA A 853 -61.28 51.64 19.78
C ALA A 853 -61.99 51.30 18.46
N ASN A 854 -61.32 51.48 17.32
CA ASN A 854 -61.83 51.11 16.00
C ASN A 854 -61.95 49.59 15.85
N ALA A 855 -60.92 48.82 16.24
CA ALA A 855 -60.92 47.36 16.28
C ALA A 855 -62.10 46.82 17.12
N LEU A 856 -62.30 47.37 18.32
CA LEU A 856 -63.41 47.02 19.21
C LEU A 856 -64.78 47.37 18.60
N SER A 857 -64.90 48.46 17.85
CA SER A 857 -66.13 48.86 17.17
C SER A 857 -66.52 47.87 16.07
N ASP A 858 -65.57 47.54 15.18
CA ASP A 858 -65.82 46.65 14.05
C ASP A 858 -66.03 45.20 14.51
N ALA A 859 -65.26 44.73 15.50
CA ALA A 859 -65.45 43.42 16.12
C ALA A 859 -66.83 43.30 16.78
N LYS A 860 -67.34 44.36 17.42
CA LYS A 860 -68.71 44.38 18.01
C LYS A 860 -69.81 44.26 16.97
N HIS A 861 -69.61 44.78 15.76
CA HIS A 861 -70.57 44.61 14.67
C HIS A 861 -70.63 43.16 14.16
N LEU A 862 -69.48 42.48 14.05
CA LEU A 862 -69.37 41.12 13.52
C LEU A 862 -69.63 40.00 14.54
N ALA A 863 -69.33 40.22 15.83
CA ALA A 863 -69.57 39.26 16.92
C ALA A 863 -71.05 38.88 17.17
N THR A 864 -72.00 39.49 16.44
CA THR A 864 -73.40 39.05 16.42
C THR A 864 -73.63 37.75 15.65
N GLY A 865 -72.66 37.31 14.83
CA GLY A 865 -72.67 36.01 14.13
C GLY A 865 -71.59 35.03 14.57
N ASP A 866 -70.43 35.51 15.03
CA ASP A 866 -69.28 34.66 15.39
C ASP A 866 -69.13 34.45 16.92
N VAL A 867 -69.27 33.20 17.36
CA VAL A 867 -69.24 32.78 18.77
C VAL A 867 -67.81 32.76 19.34
N ARG A 868 -66.77 32.71 18.51
CA ARG A 868 -65.37 32.79 18.94
C ARG A 868 -64.95 34.25 19.11
N LEU A 869 -65.19 35.10 18.10
CA LEU A 869 -64.87 36.53 18.18
C LEU A 869 -65.55 37.21 19.39
N GLY A 870 -66.80 36.84 19.69
CA GLY A 870 -67.55 37.33 20.85
C GLY A 870 -66.90 37.06 22.22
N LYS A 871 -66.02 36.05 22.35
CA LYS A 871 -65.27 35.79 23.61
C LYS A 871 -64.16 36.79 23.89
N TRP A 872 -63.62 37.42 22.84
CA TRP A 872 -62.45 38.29 22.93
C TRP A 872 -62.82 39.79 23.04
N LEU A 873 -64.10 40.16 22.93
CA LEU A 873 -64.54 41.54 23.16
C LEU A 873 -64.14 42.11 24.55
N PRO A 874 -64.24 41.36 25.68
CA PRO A 874 -63.85 41.87 27.00
C PRO A 874 -62.35 42.15 27.14
N LEU A 875 -61.50 41.45 26.36
CA LEU A 875 -60.06 41.70 26.28
C LEU A 875 -59.81 43.09 25.67
N LEU A 876 -60.41 43.35 24.51
CA LEU A 876 -60.27 44.63 23.81
C LEU A 876 -60.86 45.80 24.61
N GLU A 877 -61.97 45.59 25.34
CA GLU A 877 -62.50 46.55 26.30
C GLU A 877 -61.53 46.83 27.45
N LYS A 878 -60.86 45.79 27.99
CA LYS A 878 -59.90 45.97 29.08
C LYS A 878 -58.59 46.63 28.63
N LEU A 879 -58.09 46.30 27.44
CA LEU A 879 -56.94 46.97 26.82
C LEU A 879 -57.20 48.45 26.61
N LEU A 880 -58.38 48.81 26.06
CA LEU A 880 -58.77 50.20 25.85
C LEU A 880 -58.86 50.97 27.18
N GLN A 881 -59.28 50.31 28.27
CA GLN A 881 -59.27 50.89 29.61
C GLN A 881 -57.84 51.15 30.14
N VAL A 882 -56.92 50.18 29.99
CA VAL A 882 -55.53 50.32 30.47
C VAL A 882 -54.80 51.43 29.72
N LEU A 883 -54.98 51.53 28.39
CA LEU A 883 -54.41 52.61 27.58
C LEU A 883 -54.92 53.99 28.01
N ALA A 884 -56.17 54.10 28.48
CA ALA A 884 -56.69 55.35 29.05
C ALA A 884 -56.11 55.68 30.45
N GLU A 885 -55.81 54.66 31.26
CA GLU A 885 -55.22 54.83 32.60
C GLU A 885 -53.73 55.23 32.52
N MET A 886 -52.99 54.78 31.49
CA MET A 886 -51.58 55.12 31.29
C MET A 886 -51.32 56.56 30.81
N GLY A 887 -52.36 57.28 30.34
CA GLY A 887 -52.26 58.66 29.87
C GLY A 887 -52.19 59.75 30.96
N ALA A 888 -52.11 59.38 32.24
CA ALA A 888 -52.17 60.31 33.36
C ALA A 888 -50.85 61.07 33.60
N ILE A 889 -50.81 62.36 33.25
CA ILE A 889 -49.70 63.27 33.56
C ILE A 889 -49.75 63.65 35.06
N PRO A 890 -48.64 63.51 35.83
CA PRO A 890 -48.62 63.84 37.26
C PRO A 890 -48.59 65.36 37.51
N GLU A 891 -49.23 65.84 38.57
CA GLU A 891 -49.35 67.29 38.85
C GLU A 891 -48.05 67.97 39.32
N ILE A 892 -47.06 67.21 39.81
CA ILE A 892 -45.79 67.75 40.32
C ILE A 892 -44.58 66.94 39.84
N THR A 893 -43.50 67.66 39.49
CA THR A 893 -42.17 67.07 39.25
C THR A 893 -41.56 66.62 40.59
N ALA A 894 -41.04 65.40 40.65
CA ALA A 894 -40.55 64.81 41.89
C ALA A 894 -39.43 63.78 41.66
N LEU A 895 -38.41 63.77 42.53
CA LEU A 895 -37.45 62.66 42.63
C LEU A 895 -37.91 61.67 43.71
N LEU A 896 -37.89 60.37 43.42
CA LEU A 896 -38.35 59.30 44.31
C LEU A 896 -37.18 58.47 44.88
N SER A 897 -37.49 57.55 45.80
CA SER A 897 -36.50 56.67 46.42
C SER A 897 -36.00 55.61 45.43
N ASN A 898 -34.69 55.40 45.37
CA ASN A 898 -34.09 54.39 44.50
C ASN A 898 -34.50 52.96 44.90
N TYR A 899 -34.45 52.04 43.94
CA TYR A 899 -34.84 50.64 44.07
C TYR A 899 -33.89 49.73 43.25
N PRO A 900 -33.59 48.49 43.67
CA PRO A 900 -33.79 47.95 45.01
C PRO A 900 -32.81 48.58 46.01
N ASN A 901 -33.32 48.96 47.19
CA ASN A 901 -32.57 49.62 48.25
C ASN A 901 -32.64 48.74 49.51
N PRO A 902 -31.53 48.42 50.23
CA PRO A 902 -30.19 49.03 50.16
C PRO A 902 -29.02 48.02 49.88
N PHE A 903 -29.21 46.99 49.05
CA PHE A 903 -28.27 45.83 48.97
C PHE A 903 -27.89 45.35 47.55
N ASN A 904 -27.80 46.24 46.56
CA ASN A 904 -27.42 45.89 45.19
C ASN A 904 -26.34 46.85 44.68
N PRO A 905 -25.36 46.42 43.85
CA PRO A 905 -24.39 47.34 43.23
C PRO A 905 -25.03 48.27 42.19
N GLU A 906 -26.09 47.83 41.52
CA GLU A 906 -26.86 48.59 40.52
C GLU A 906 -28.26 48.98 41.04
N THR A 907 -28.83 50.10 40.58
CA THR A 907 -30.13 50.60 41.05
C THR A 907 -30.84 51.49 40.03
N TRP A 908 -32.17 51.43 40.03
CA TRP A 908 -33.06 52.36 39.36
C TRP A 908 -33.42 53.54 40.28
N ILE A 909 -33.46 54.74 39.71
CA ILE A 909 -33.75 56.02 40.33
C ILE A 909 -35.06 56.56 39.71
N PRO A 910 -36.22 56.32 40.34
CA PRO A 910 -37.51 56.72 39.78
C PRO A 910 -37.82 58.21 40.01
N TYR A 911 -38.62 58.79 39.12
CA TYR A 911 -38.99 60.21 39.15
C TYR A 911 -40.34 60.48 38.46
N HIS A 912 -40.88 61.69 38.64
CA HIS A 912 -42.07 62.23 37.95
C HIS A 912 -41.71 63.55 37.29
N LEU A 913 -42.32 63.83 36.13
CA LEU A 913 -42.26 65.12 35.42
C LEU A 913 -43.68 65.66 35.20
N ALA A 914 -44.01 66.82 35.75
CA ALA A 914 -45.30 67.48 35.50
C ALA A 914 -45.34 68.24 34.17
N THR A 915 -44.17 68.61 33.66
CA THR A 915 -43.95 69.20 32.33
C THR A 915 -42.73 68.54 31.72
N GLU A 916 -42.64 68.52 30.40
CA GLU A 916 -41.42 68.07 29.72
C GLU A 916 -40.20 68.93 30.10
N ALA A 917 -39.01 68.32 30.15
CA ALA A 917 -37.75 68.99 30.47
C ALA A 917 -36.53 68.14 30.09
N ASP A 918 -35.36 68.77 29.91
CA ASP A 918 -34.06 68.07 29.92
C ASP A 918 -33.77 67.55 31.33
N VAL A 919 -33.48 66.25 31.45
CA VAL A 919 -33.24 65.56 32.72
C VAL A 919 -31.80 65.06 32.85
N ILE A 920 -31.17 65.43 33.97
CA ILE A 920 -29.85 64.95 34.37
C ILE A 920 -29.93 64.35 35.78
N VAL A 921 -29.35 63.16 35.97
CA VAL A 921 -29.14 62.58 37.30
C VAL A 921 -27.64 62.51 37.59
N THR A 922 -27.15 63.41 38.44
CA THR A 922 -25.74 63.44 38.86
C THR A 922 -25.58 62.74 40.22
N ILE A 923 -24.58 61.88 40.32
CA ILE A 923 -24.31 61.01 41.47
C ILE A 923 -23.00 61.45 42.13
N TYR A 924 -23.01 61.57 43.46
CA TYR A 924 -21.92 62.14 44.26
C TYR A 924 -21.48 61.20 45.40
N ASP A 925 -20.21 61.27 45.76
CA ASP A 925 -19.67 60.60 46.95
C ASP A 925 -19.96 61.38 48.25
N ILE A 926 -19.54 60.83 49.40
CA ILE A 926 -19.71 61.47 50.72
C ILE A 926 -18.96 62.81 50.89
N ARG A 927 -18.11 63.21 49.93
CA ARG A 927 -17.37 64.49 49.92
C ARG A 927 -18.02 65.51 48.99
N GLY A 928 -19.09 65.15 48.27
CA GLY A 928 -19.72 65.98 47.25
C GLY A 928 -18.98 65.99 45.91
N VAL A 929 -18.07 65.05 45.67
CA VAL A 929 -17.40 64.91 44.37
C VAL A 929 -18.29 64.10 43.43
N ALA A 930 -18.50 64.59 42.21
CA ALA A 930 -19.26 63.88 41.19
C ALA A 930 -18.55 62.56 40.81
N VAL A 931 -19.31 61.47 40.85
CA VAL A 931 -18.88 60.09 40.61
C VAL A 931 -19.33 59.63 39.23
N ARG A 932 -20.59 59.92 38.89
CA ARG A 932 -21.23 59.57 37.62
C ARG A 932 -22.27 60.63 37.27
N GLU A 933 -22.41 60.94 35.99
CA GLU A 933 -23.50 61.73 35.45
C GLU A 933 -24.30 60.91 34.45
N LEU A 934 -25.63 60.93 34.60
CA LEU A 934 -26.58 60.24 33.75
C LEU A 934 -27.39 61.30 33.00
N LEU A 935 -26.99 61.55 31.76
CA LEU A 935 -27.71 62.44 30.84
C LEU A 935 -28.87 61.65 30.24
N LEU A 936 -30.11 61.98 30.62
CA LEU A 936 -31.32 61.32 30.09
C LEU A 936 -31.96 62.09 28.93
N GLY A 937 -31.45 63.30 28.66
CA GLY A 937 -31.94 64.20 27.61
C GLY A 937 -33.33 64.77 27.91
N HIS A 938 -33.96 65.32 26.88
CA HIS A 938 -35.33 65.84 26.95
C HIS A 938 -36.33 64.70 27.17
N GLN A 939 -37.11 64.80 28.24
CA GLN A 939 -38.06 63.79 28.67
C GLN A 939 -39.48 64.40 28.74
N PRO A 940 -40.51 63.76 28.16
CA PRO A 940 -41.89 64.26 28.21
C PRO A 940 -42.49 64.24 29.63
N ALA A 941 -43.59 64.98 29.83
CA ALA A 941 -44.33 64.93 31.08
C ALA A 941 -44.88 63.50 31.34
N GLY A 942 -44.75 62.98 32.56
CA GLY A 942 -45.17 61.61 32.88
C GLY A 942 -44.53 61.00 34.13
N VAL A 943 -44.87 59.73 34.38
CA VAL A 943 -44.41 58.92 35.51
C VAL A 943 -43.28 57.99 35.07
N TYR A 944 -42.14 58.03 35.77
CA TYR A 944 -40.93 57.24 35.49
C TYR A 944 -40.58 56.34 36.69
N GLU A 945 -41.51 55.45 37.06
CA GLU A 945 -41.36 54.52 38.18
C GLU A 945 -40.96 53.09 37.79
N SER A 946 -41.41 52.57 36.65
CA SER A 946 -41.07 51.21 36.20
C SER A 946 -39.62 51.09 35.74
N ARG A 947 -39.04 49.87 35.78
CA ARG A 947 -37.61 49.64 35.45
C ARG A 947 -37.21 50.09 34.04
N GLY A 948 -38.15 50.13 33.10
CA GLY A 948 -37.94 50.61 31.73
C GLY A 948 -37.96 52.14 31.58
N ARG A 949 -38.38 52.89 32.61
CA ARG A 949 -38.47 54.37 32.59
C ARG A 949 -37.60 55.05 33.65
N ALA A 950 -37.47 54.47 34.83
CA ALA A 950 -36.63 55.00 35.91
C ALA A 950 -35.14 55.07 35.49
N ALA A 951 -34.43 56.12 35.94
CA ALA A 951 -33.04 56.35 35.55
C ALA A 951 -32.12 55.26 36.12
N TYR A 952 -31.32 54.60 35.28
CA TYR A 952 -30.52 53.44 35.71
C TYR A 952 -29.07 53.80 36.04
N TRP A 953 -28.56 53.28 37.17
CA TRP A 953 -27.14 53.31 37.52
C TRP A 953 -26.59 51.90 37.74
N ASP A 954 -25.49 51.61 37.04
CA ASP A 954 -24.71 50.36 37.05
C ASP A 954 -23.70 50.24 38.21
N GLY A 955 -23.71 51.18 39.15
CA GLY A 955 -22.74 51.24 40.24
C GLY A 955 -21.32 51.62 39.80
N ARG A 956 -21.14 52.25 38.64
CA ARG A 956 -19.82 52.64 38.10
C ARG A 956 -19.62 54.16 38.08
N ASN A 957 -18.36 54.58 38.09
CA ASN A 957 -17.98 55.98 37.92
C ASN A 957 -18.03 56.41 36.43
N GLN A 958 -17.69 57.67 36.14
CA GLN A 958 -17.73 58.24 34.79
C GLN A 958 -16.84 57.49 33.77
N ILE A 959 -15.77 56.82 34.22
CA ILE A 959 -14.86 56.03 33.37
C ILE A 959 -15.11 54.51 33.43
N GLY A 960 -16.22 54.08 34.06
CA GLY A 960 -16.67 52.68 34.06
C GLY A 960 -16.10 51.79 35.18
N GLU A 961 -15.40 52.34 36.17
CA GLU A 961 -14.90 51.57 37.31
C GLU A 961 -16.00 51.38 38.39
N PRO A 962 -16.19 50.18 38.95
CA PRO A 962 -17.27 49.90 39.90
C PRO A 962 -16.97 50.44 41.30
N VAL A 963 -17.82 51.33 41.81
CA VAL A 963 -17.58 52.14 43.03
C VAL A 963 -17.48 51.31 44.33
N ALA A 964 -16.97 51.90 45.41
CA ALA A 964 -16.87 51.22 46.70
C ALA A 964 -18.24 51.06 47.39
N SER A 965 -18.39 50.07 48.28
CA SER A 965 -19.54 50.02 49.19
C SER A 965 -19.52 51.26 50.09
N GLY A 966 -20.63 51.99 50.17
CA GLY A 966 -20.67 53.29 50.84
C GLY A 966 -21.99 54.03 50.67
N VAL A 967 -22.07 55.20 51.30
CA VAL A 967 -23.16 56.16 51.10
C VAL A 967 -22.87 56.99 49.85
N TYR A 968 -23.88 57.15 49.00
CA TYR A 968 -23.83 58.03 47.84
C TYR A 968 -25.07 58.94 47.85
N PHE A 969 -24.98 60.07 47.16
CA PHE A 969 -26.10 60.97 46.93
C PHE A 969 -26.40 61.03 45.44
N TYR A 970 -27.67 61.09 45.07
CA TYR A 970 -28.11 61.26 43.69
C TYR A 970 -29.03 62.47 43.60
N THR A 971 -28.79 63.31 42.60
CA THR A 971 -29.50 64.58 42.40
C THR A 971 -30.14 64.59 41.03
N LEU A 972 -31.48 64.65 41.00
CA LEU A 972 -32.23 64.96 39.78
C LEU A 972 -32.18 66.47 39.57
N SER A 973 -31.70 66.88 38.40
CA SER A 973 -31.72 68.27 37.95
C SER A 973 -32.50 68.37 36.64
N THR A 974 -33.35 69.40 36.52
CA THR A 974 -33.91 69.84 35.24
C THR A 974 -33.48 71.27 34.93
N GLU A 975 -33.11 71.53 33.68
CA GLU A 975 -32.88 72.88 33.18
C GLU A 975 -34.06 73.32 32.29
N SER A 976 -34.58 74.53 32.53
CA SER A 976 -35.63 75.10 31.68
C SER A 976 -35.07 75.47 30.31
N THR A 977 -35.59 74.85 29.25
CA THR A 977 -35.46 75.39 27.89
C THR A 977 -36.19 76.74 27.79
N ARG A 978 -35.82 77.56 26.80
CA ARG A 978 -35.82 79.03 26.95
C ARG A 978 -37.18 79.73 26.93
N ASP A 979 -38.27 79.01 26.73
CA ASP A 979 -39.63 79.56 26.53
C ASP A 979 -40.69 79.03 27.54
N SER A 980 -40.35 78.09 28.44
CA SER A 980 -41.28 77.47 29.38
C SER A 980 -41.33 78.16 30.76
N VAL A 981 -42.05 79.28 30.86
CA VAL A 981 -42.18 80.13 32.08
C VAL A 981 -42.79 79.42 33.32
N THR A 982 -43.22 78.15 33.19
CA THR A 982 -43.76 77.31 34.27
C THR A 982 -42.81 76.22 34.77
N ALA A 983 -41.74 75.89 34.04
CA ALA A 983 -40.79 74.83 34.41
C ALA A 983 -39.62 75.40 35.23
N GLY A 984 -39.89 75.84 36.47
CA GLY A 984 -38.82 76.31 37.37
C GLY A 984 -37.81 75.19 37.66
N ASN A 985 -36.52 75.42 37.37
CA ASN A 985 -35.43 74.44 37.48
C ASN A 985 -35.57 73.56 38.72
N PHE A 986 -35.94 72.29 38.52
CA PHE A 986 -36.16 71.37 39.62
C PHE A 986 -34.83 70.75 40.01
N ASN A 987 -34.45 70.88 41.28
CA ASN A 987 -33.28 70.19 41.83
C ASN A 987 -33.68 69.51 43.14
N ALA A 988 -33.53 68.19 43.19
CA ALA A 988 -33.75 67.42 44.40
C ALA A 988 -32.66 66.37 44.58
N THR A 989 -32.06 66.33 45.78
CA THR A 989 -31.04 65.35 46.15
C THR A 989 -31.63 64.32 47.11
N ARG A 990 -31.31 63.05 46.89
CA ARG A 990 -31.60 61.94 47.83
C ARG A 990 -30.32 61.16 48.15
N LYS A 991 -30.40 60.39 49.23
CA LYS A 991 -29.34 59.49 49.70
C LYS A 991 -29.65 58.05 49.29
N MET A 992 -28.66 57.34 48.79
CA MET A 992 -28.65 55.88 48.62
C MET A 992 -27.51 55.24 49.42
N LEU A 993 -27.59 53.91 49.60
CA LEU A 993 -26.51 53.10 50.16
C LEU A 993 -26.19 52.00 49.15
N ILE A 994 -24.94 51.96 48.70
CA ILE A 994 -24.42 50.88 47.85
C ILE A 994 -23.68 49.89 48.73
N ARG A 995 -23.99 48.60 48.55
CA ARG A 995 -23.32 47.49 49.21
C ARG A 995 -23.04 46.39 48.19
N LYS A 996 -21.77 46.24 47.84
CA LYS A 996 -21.17 44.97 47.40
C LYS A 996 -21.02 44.04 48.60
#